data_AF-A0A117NML6-F1
#
_entry.id   AF-A0A117NML6-F1
#
_cell.length_a   1.000
_cell.length_b   1.000
_cell.length_c   1.000
_cell.angle_alpha   90.00
_cell.angle_beta   90.00
_cell.angle_gamma   90.00
#
_symmetry.space_group_name_H-M   'P 1'
#
loop_
_entity.id
_entity.type
_entity.pdbx_description
1 polymer ?
#
loop_
_entity_poly.entity_id
_entity_poly.type
_entity_poly.pdbx_seq_one_letter_code
_entity_poly.pdbx_strand_id
1 'polypeptide(L)'
;MYLGGIQANKAGFEVIQCLAKAAEYDWLGRVKKTVEAILDTMRYNYQRELEEKPLVAYSLNKVFLGNPGTGKTSIAKIYGQIFVDIGFLSNGEAVMRNPSDFIGSVIGESEKNTKGILASTLGNVLVIDEAYGLFAGGTSDGAGPRSDQYRTAVIDTIVAEVQSTPGDDRCVLLLGYKYLMEEVFQNVNPGLSRRFPMDQAFVFEDFTSNELDAILNLKLKEQGFGITDLGRRVVLEMLERSRNRPHFGNAGEIDNLLNTAKIRYQKRLSSTKRPGSVPDSILDAPDFDEDFDRADKKEGVAKMFEGVIGCESIVAKLEAYRQMVQSLRRLDLDPRTQLPFNFVFRGPPGTGKTSTARKMGQVYYDMGLLASSEVIETSATDLVGQYVGQTGPKTQKVLERGLGKVLFIDEAYRLAEGHFAKDAMDEIVDGITKPRFAQKLIIILAGYDADINQLMSINPGLTSRFPESLQFDPLSSADCINLICELLLKEKRDLLSKSQAQFDLVCLESPDFEFKKAMSKRFDRLSKTAGWVNARDVGTLTKTIFGKTLQSSSGKKLVLNKDTVLEALDSMINERSSREVFSQSPPSPSIQKREQTDLAIRTQPLSNPVTEPDSKGSVNEDVASSKEPDTTEPGTDTSAATTKRDAGVPDEVWYQLEKDKALAEAKEKEFLRLKEEEEEQEKEILKLKAEEEKAARELEEAKRKEDEDAKIRHGQARLQLELERRRQEAILEELRKQQEALAEARRKEQVNQMKLRSMGVCVQGYQWHKQSGGYRCAGGAHWVSDGQLGSS
;
A
#
# COMPACT_ATOMS: atom_id res chain seq x y z
N MET A 1 -6.81 -61.83 -1.52
CA MET A 1 -5.99 -60.60 -1.46
C MET A 1 -4.51 -60.91 -1.23
N TYR A 2 -3.85 -61.69 -2.11
CA TYR A 2 -2.41 -61.99 -2.01
C TYR A 2 -1.51 -60.99 -2.77
N LEU A 3 -2.08 -59.90 -3.31
CA LEU A 3 -1.38 -58.94 -4.17
C LEU A 3 -0.60 -57.86 -3.41
N GLY A 4 -1.02 -57.51 -2.18
CA GLY A 4 -0.46 -56.39 -1.42
C GLY A 4 1.04 -56.50 -1.14
N GLY A 5 1.55 -57.68 -0.80
CA GLY A 5 2.98 -57.88 -0.52
C GLY A 5 3.90 -57.76 -1.75
N ILE A 6 3.39 -58.09 -2.95
CA ILE A 6 4.13 -57.95 -4.20
C ILE A 6 4.07 -56.50 -4.68
N GLN A 7 2.90 -55.84 -4.57
CA GLN A 7 2.76 -54.42 -4.86
C GLN A 7 3.62 -53.56 -3.92
N ALA A 8 3.65 -53.81 -2.60
CA ALA A 8 4.43 -53.02 -1.66
C ALA A 8 5.95 -53.01 -1.95
N ASN A 9 6.51 -54.15 -2.41
CA ASN A 9 7.92 -54.21 -2.82
C ASN A 9 8.18 -53.54 -4.18
N LYS A 10 7.21 -53.58 -5.11
CA LYS A 10 7.32 -52.91 -6.41
C LYS A 10 7.14 -51.40 -6.31
N ALA A 11 6.11 -50.97 -5.57
CA ALA A 11 5.88 -49.60 -5.12
C ALA A 11 7.11 -49.04 -4.40
N GLY A 12 7.70 -49.81 -3.47
CA GLY A 12 8.95 -49.42 -2.81
C GLY A 12 10.10 -49.12 -3.77
N PHE A 13 10.19 -49.83 -4.91
CA PHE A 13 11.23 -49.63 -5.91
C PHE A 13 10.91 -48.47 -6.88
N GLU A 14 9.65 -48.34 -7.31
CA GLU A 14 9.17 -47.24 -8.16
C GLU A 14 9.19 -45.90 -7.40
N VAL A 15 8.82 -45.89 -6.12
CA VAL A 15 8.94 -44.71 -5.25
C VAL A 15 10.42 -44.37 -4.98
N ILE A 16 11.34 -45.34 -4.91
CA ILE A 16 12.79 -45.05 -4.88
C ILE A 16 13.23 -44.36 -6.19
N GLN A 17 12.69 -44.72 -7.36
CA GLN A 17 12.97 -44.01 -8.60
C GLN A 17 12.35 -42.60 -8.65
N CYS A 18 11.15 -42.40 -8.10
CA CYS A 18 10.53 -41.07 -7.99
C CYS A 18 11.25 -40.18 -6.95
N LEU A 19 11.68 -40.75 -5.82
CA LEU A 19 12.58 -40.10 -4.86
C LEU A 19 13.97 -39.82 -5.46
N ALA A 20 14.45 -40.63 -6.41
CA ALA A 20 15.68 -40.39 -7.16
C ALA A 20 15.53 -39.25 -8.20
N LYS A 21 14.37 -39.13 -8.87
CA LYS A 21 14.04 -37.91 -9.66
C LYS A 21 13.97 -36.67 -8.75
N ALA A 22 13.44 -36.81 -7.54
CA ALA A 22 13.49 -35.78 -6.51
C ALA A 22 14.90 -35.61 -5.86
N ALA A 23 15.85 -36.50 -6.15
CA ALA A 23 17.22 -36.43 -5.62
C ALA A 23 18.13 -35.51 -6.43
N GLU A 24 17.75 -35.11 -7.65
CA GLU A 24 18.38 -33.99 -8.36
C GLU A 24 18.25 -32.65 -7.61
N TYR A 25 17.33 -32.56 -6.64
CA TYR A 25 17.02 -31.36 -5.87
C TYR A 25 17.38 -31.58 -4.39
N ASP A 26 18.51 -31.03 -3.96
CA ASP A 26 19.07 -31.22 -2.61
C ASP A 26 18.12 -30.67 -1.51
N TRP A 27 17.51 -29.51 -1.80
CA TRP A 27 16.62 -28.75 -0.90
C TRP A 27 15.30 -29.46 -0.52
N LEU A 28 14.94 -30.57 -1.16
CA LEU A 28 13.72 -31.36 -0.87
C LEU A 28 13.76 -32.18 0.43
N GLY A 29 14.77 -32.00 1.29
CA GLY A 29 15.05 -32.86 2.45
C GLY A 29 13.87 -33.09 3.43
N ARG A 30 13.02 -32.09 3.68
CA ARG A 30 11.82 -32.28 4.53
C ARG A 30 10.73 -33.10 3.84
N VAL A 31 10.48 -32.86 2.55
CA VAL A 31 9.48 -33.60 1.77
C VAL A 31 9.87 -35.07 1.67
N LYS A 32 11.16 -35.35 1.39
CA LYS A 32 11.72 -36.72 1.38
C LYS A 32 11.42 -37.47 2.68
N LYS A 33 11.74 -36.87 3.84
CA LYS A 33 11.45 -37.45 5.18
C LYS A 33 9.97 -37.74 5.44
N THR A 34 9.05 -36.89 4.95
CA THR A 34 7.62 -37.15 5.14
C THR A 34 7.10 -38.23 4.19
N VAL A 35 7.61 -38.32 2.96
CA VAL A 35 7.30 -39.43 2.04
C VAL A 35 7.84 -40.75 2.60
N GLU A 36 9.06 -40.76 3.14
CA GLU A 36 9.64 -41.90 3.87
C GLU A 36 8.74 -42.33 5.05
N ALA A 37 8.28 -41.38 5.88
CA ALA A 37 7.36 -41.68 6.98
C ALA A 37 6.01 -42.25 6.52
N ILE A 38 5.48 -41.82 5.36
CA ILE A 38 4.26 -42.38 4.76
C ILE A 38 4.49 -43.82 4.29
N LEU A 39 5.63 -44.09 3.62
CA LEU A 39 6.02 -45.44 3.19
C LEU A 39 6.18 -46.40 4.37
N ASP A 40 6.84 -45.97 5.44
CA ASP A 40 7.03 -46.79 6.64
C ASP A 40 5.69 -47.01 7.38
N THR A 41 4.80 -46.02 7.39
CA THR A 41 3.43 -46.19 7.90
C THR A 41 2.63 -47.18 7.06
N MET A 42 2.80 -47.18 5.73
CA MET A 42 2.16 -48.15 4.83
C MET A 42 2.66 -49.58 5.07
N ARG A 43 3.99 -49.78 5.18
CA ARG A 43 4.60 -51.06 5.55
C ARG A 43 4.11 -51.57 6.90
N TYR A 44 4.01 -50.68 7.88
CA TYR A 44 3.50 -51.00 9.21
C TYR A 44 2.01 -51.36 9.19
N ASN A 45 1.19 -50.64 8.41
CA ASN A 45 -0.23 -50.96 8.22
C ASN A 45 -0.42 -52.32 7.53
N TYR A 46 0.40 -52.67 6.54
CA TYR A 46 0.37 -54.00 5.92
C TYR A 46 0.69 -55.13 6.93
N GLN A 47 1.67 -54.91 7.82
CA GLN A 47 1.93 -55.85 8.92
C GLN A 47 0.75 -55.94 9.90
N ARG A 48 0.13 -54.81 10.25
CA ARG A 48 -1.07 -54.80 11.10
C ARG A 48 -2.26 -55.51 10.48
N GLU A 49 -2.44 -55.42 9.17
CA GLU A 49 -3.48 -56.14 8.42
C GLU A 49 -3.26 -57.66 8.47
N LEU A 50 -2.01 -58.12 8.29
CA LEU A 50 -1.63 -59.54 8.48
C LEU A 50 -1.84 -60.03 9.93
N GLU A 51 -1.82 -59.13 10.90
CA GLU A 51 -2.07 -59.39 12.32
C GLU A 51 -3.53 -59.14 12.76
N GLU A 52 -4.45 -58.90 11.82
CA GLU A 52 -5.88 -58.57 12.05
C GLU A 52 -6.10 -57.35 12.99
N LYS A 53 -5.12 -56.45 13.08
CA LYS A 53 -5.18 -55.23 13.91
C LYS A 53 -5.76 -54.05 13.12
N PRO A 54 -6.51 -53.14 13.78
CA PRO A 54 -7.04 -51.95 13.10
C PRO A 54 -5.89 -51.10 12.54
N LEU A 55 -6.06 -50.56 11.33
CA LEU A 55 -5.02 -49.77 10.65
C LEU A 55 -4.77 -48.42 11.36
N VAL A 56 -3.55 -47.90 11.23
CA VAL A 56 -3.22 -46.51 11.60
C VAL A 56 -3.75 -45.59 10.51
N ALA A 57 -4.74 -44.76 10.85
CA ALA A 57 -5.25 -43.74 9.95
C ALA A 57 -4.24 -42.60 9.76
N TYR A 58 -4.06 -42.15 8.52
CA TYR A 58 -3.21 -41.02 8.15
C TYR A 58 -4.01 -40.05 7.28
N SER A 59 -3.90 -38.73 7.49
CA SER A 59 -4.56 -37.74 6.63
C SER A 59 -3.70 -37.52 5.38
N LEU A 60 -4.22 -37.89 4.21
CA LEU A 60 -3.60 -37.59 2.92
C LEU A 60 -3.59 -36.08 2.62
N ASN A 61 -4.54 -35.34 3.20
CA ASN A 61 -4.72 -33.91 3.02
C ASN A 61 -3.60 -33.12 3.74
N LYS A 62 -2.99 -32.15 3.04
CA LYS A 62 -1.85 -31.38 3.54
C LYS A 62 -1.93 -29.90 3.16
N VAL A 63 -1.22 -29.08 3.92
CA VAL A 63 -1.05 -27.64 3.65
C VAL A 63 0.40 -27.40 3.23
N PHE A 64 0.61 -26.64 2.15
CA PHE A 64 1.90 -26.26 1.60
C PHE A 64 2.10 -24.75 1.79
N LEU A 65 3.02 -24.37 2.68
CA LEU A 65 3.24 -22.99 3.13
C LEU A 65 4.57 -22.46 2.60
N GLY A 66 4.60 -21.28 2.00
CA GLY A 66 5.85 -20.62 1.62
C GLY A 66 5.68 -19.50 0.61
N ASN A 67 6.73 -18.72 0.36
CA ASN A 67 6.73 -17.58 -0.56
C ASN A 67 6.48 -17.98 -2.04
N PRO A 68 6.20 -17.03 -2.95
CA PRO A 68 6.04 -17.34 -4.37
C PRO A 68 7.29 -18.00 -4.96
N GLY A 69 7.10 -18.88 -5.93
CA GLY A 69 8.19 -19.53 -6.66
C GLY A 69 9.11 -20.46 -5.85
N THR A 70 8.76 -20.84 -4.62
CA THR A 70 9.46 -21.89 -3.84
C THR A 70 9.14 -23.33 -4.30
N GLY A 71 8.49 -23.49 -5.45
CA GLY A 71 8.22 -24.81 -6.06
C GLY A 71 7.01 -25.58 -5.51
N LYS A 72 6.18 -24.99 -4.63
CA LYS A 72 4.96 -25.61 -4.07
C LYS A 72 4.12 -26.36 -5.12
N THR A 73 3.74 -25.66 -6.20
CA THR A 73 2.91 -26.16 -7.29
C THR A 73 3.61 -27.26 -8.11
N SER A 74 4.92 -27.17 -8.30
CA SER A 74 5.72 -28.21 -8.96
C SER A 74 5.79 -29.50 -8.13
N ILE A 75 5.93 -29.36 -6.81
CA ILE A 75 6.02 -30.48 -5.88
C ILE A 75 4.65 -31.12 -5.63
N ALA A 76 3.56 -30.36 -5.68
CA ALA A 76 2.19 -30.91 -5.66
C ALA A 76 1.94 -31.92 -6.80
N LYS A 77 2.48 -31.66 -8.00
CA LYS A 77 2.42 -32.62 -9.14
C LYS A 77 3.19 -33.91 -8.87
N ILE A 78 4.40 -33.80 -8.30
CA ILE A 78 5.22 -34.96 -7.93
C ILE A 78 4.54 -35.77 -6.81
N TYR A 79 3.88 -35.10 -5.86
CA TYR A 79 3.17 -35.71 -4.75
C TYR A 79 2.00 -36.60 -5.20
N GLY A 80 1.27 -36.20 -6.26
CA GLY A 80 0.24 -37.03 -6.87
C GLY A 80 0.76 -38.32 -7.51
N GLN A 81 1.88 -38.25 -8.24
CA GLN A 81 2.53 -39.44 -8.78
C GLN A 81 2.98 -40.39 -7.66
N ILE A 82 3.59 -39.87 -6.59
CA ILE A 82 4.02 -40.66 -5.44
C ILE A 82 2.83 -41.43 -4.82
N PHE A 83 1.64 -40.83 -4.73
CA PHE A 83 0.47 -41.55 -4.21
C PHE A 83 -0.10 -42.62 -5.14
N VAL A 84 0.03 -42.48 -6.47
CA VAL A 84 -0.29 -43.57 -7.41
C VAL A 84 0.68 -44.72 -7.25
N ASP A 85 1.98 -44.41 -7.18
CA ASP A 85 3.04 -45.42 -7.03
C ASP A 85 2.88 -46.21 -5.71
N ILE A 86 2.40 -45.57 -4.64
CA ILE A 86 2.07 -46.20 -3.35
C ILE A 86 0.71 -46.92 -3.37
N GLY A 87 -0.18 -46.59 -4.32
CA GLY A 87 -1.53 -47.16 -4.42
C GLY A 87 -2.58 -46.50 -3.50
N PHE A 88 -2.35 -45.24 -3.10
CA PHE A 88 -3.35 -44.41 -2.40
C PHE A 88 -4.31 -43.67 -3.36
N LEU A 89 -3.94 -43.49 -4.63
CA LEU A 89 -4.77 -42.82 -5.64
C LEU A 89 -4.85 -43.63 -6.93
N SER A 90 -6.01 -43.58 -7.59
CA SER A 90 -6.26 -44.31 -8.85
C SER A 90 -5.54 -43.71 -10.09
N ASN A 91 -5.42 -42.39 -10.20
CA ASN A 91 -4.85 -41.68 -11.37
C ASN A 91 -3.77 -40.65 -11.00
N GLY A 92 -3.86 -40.01 -9.82
CA GLY A 92 -2.84 -39.10 -9.28
C GLY A 92 -2.63 -37.80 -10.05
N GLU A 93 -3.50 -37.46 -10.99
CA GLU A 93 -3.42 -36.20 -11.72
C GLU A 93 -3.63 -35.02 -10.77
N ALA A 94 -2.75 -34.02 -10.86
CA ALA A 94 -2.85 -32.82 -10.04
C ALA A 94 -3.78 -31.78 -10.70
N VAL A 95 -5.05 -31.81 -10.28
CA VAL A 95 -6.09 -30.88 -10.72
C VAL A 95 -5.93 -29.56 -9.98
N MET A 96 -5.31 -28.59 -10.65
CA MET A 96 -5.15 -27.22 -10.16
C MET A 96 -6.49 -26.46 -10.18
N ARG A 97 -6.81 -25.77 -9.09
CA ARG A 97 -7.95 -24.85 -8.97
C ARG A 97 -7.57 -23.58 -8.23
N ASN A 98 -8.15 -22.47 -8.65
CA ASN A 98 -7.99 -21.16 -8.00
C ASN A 98 -9.25 -20.82 -7.15
N PRO A 99 -9.17 -19.90 -6.19
CA PRO A 99 -10.32 -19.51 -5.37
C PRO A 99 -11.55 -19.05 -6.19
N SER A 100 -11.31 -18.43 -7.34
CA SER A 100 -12.34 -18.03 -8.32
C SER A 100 -13.19 -19.19 -8.85
N ASP A 101 -12.64 -20.40 -8.91
CA ASP A 101 -13.34 -21.56 -9.48
C ASP A 101 -14.43 -22.09 -8.53
N PHE A 102 -14.32 -21.77 -7.24
CA PHE A 102 -15.24 -22.21 -6.18
C PHE A 102 -16.30 -21.17 -5.86
N ILE A 103 -16.02 -19.88 -6.04
CA ILE A 103 -16.90 -18.78 -5.64
C ILE A 103 -17.94 -18.51 -6.73
N GLY A 104 -19.20 -18.80 -6.43
CA GLY A 104 -20.34 -18.50 -7.29
C GLY A 104 -20.81 -17.04 -7.19
N SER A 105 -21.65 -16.66 -8.15
CA SER A 105 -22.34 -15.37 -8.23
C SER A 105 -23.65 -15.34 -7.42
N VAL A 106 -24.25 -16.50 -7.17
CA VAL A 106 -25.54 -16.68 -6.48
C VAL A 106 -25.40 -17.57 -5.24
N ILE A 107 -26.25 -17.35 -4.23
CA ILE A 107 -26.32 -18.20 -3.02
C ILE A 107 -26.58 -19.65 -3.42
N GLY A 108 -25.78 -20.58 -2.87
CA GLY A 108 -25.80 -22.01 -3.18
C GLY A 108 -25.01 -22.42 -4.44
N GLU A 109 -24.64 -21.48 -5.32
CA GLU A 109 -23.80 -21.77 -6.48
C GLU A 109 -22.38 -22.19 -6.04
N SER A 110 -21.79 -21.50 -5.05
CA SER A 110 -20.47 -21.84 -4.52
C SER A 110 -20.40 -23.26 -3.94
N GLU A 111 -21.44 -23.69 -3.24
CA GLU A 111 -21.55 -25.05 -2.69
C GLU A 111 -21.63 -26.09 -3.81
N LYS A 112 -22.48 -25.83 -4.82
CA LYS A 112 -22.63 -26.68 -6.00
C LYS A 112 -21.32 -26.81 -6.79
N ASN A 113 -20.62 -25.70 -7.01
CA ASN A 113 -19.33 -25.69 -7.71
C ASN A 113 -18.27 -26.46 -6.92
N THR A 114 -18.20 -26.24 -5.61
CA THR A 114 -17.30 -26.97 -4.71
C THR A 114 -17.56 -28.48 -4.73
N LYS A 115 -18.83 -28.92 -4.63
CA LYS A 115 -19.20 -30.34 -4.74
C LYS A 115 -18.87 -30.93 -6.11
N GLY A 116 -19.10 -30.17 -7.19
CA GLY A 116 -18.75 -30.58 -8.56
C GLY A 116 -17.24 -30.78 -8.73
N ILE A 117 -16.44 -29.83 -8.25
CA ILE A 117 -14.97 -29.94 -8.23
C ILE A 117 -14.54 -31.16 -7.42
N LEU A 118 -15.03 -31.30 -6.18
CA LEU A 118 -14.67 -32.39 -5.28
C LEU A 118 -15.05 -33.79 -5.80
N ALA A 119 -16.14 -33.90 -6.57
CA ALA A 119 -16.52 -35.12 -7.26
C ALA A 119 -15.65 -35.40 -8.51
N SER A 120 -15.27 -34.37 -9.26
CA SER A 120 -14.39 -34.50 -10.43
C SER A 120 -12.93 -34.88 -10.07
N THR A 121 -12.55 -34.76 -8.80
CA THR A 121 -11.21 -35.05 -8.29
C THR A 121 -11.07 -36.40 -7.58
N LEU A 122 -12.07 -37.27 -7.66
CA LEU A 122 -11.92 -38.68 -7.26
C LEU A 122 -10.87 -39.36 -8.15
N GLY A 123 -9.98 -40.15 -7.55
CA GLY A 123 -8.78 -40.72 -8.17
C GLY A 123 -7.57 -39.78 -8.25
N ASN A 124 -7.72 -38.50 -7.89
CA ASN A 124 -6.80 -37.43 -8.24
C ASN A 124 -6.38 -36.56 -7.03
N VAL A 125 -5.40 -35.69 -7.24
CA VAL A 125 -5.00 -34.65 -6.27
C VAL A 125 -5.68 -33.34 -6.63
N LEU A 126 -6.57 -32.84 -5.76
CA LEU A 126 -7.07 -31.47 -5.85
C LEU A 126 -6.03 -30.51 -5.24
N VAL A 127 -5.50 -29.61 -6.05
CA VAL A 127 -4.57 -28.57 -5.61
C VAL A 127 -5.29 -27.22 -5.64
N ILE A 128 -5.54 -26.65 -4.47
CA ILE A 128 -6.08 -25.30 -4.33
C ILE A 128 -4.89 -24.35 -4.17
N ASP A 129 -4.54 -23.63 -5.23
CA ASP A 129 -3.50 -22.58 -5.15
C ASP A 129 -4.07 -21.29 -4.57
N GLU A 130 -3.20 -20.49 -3.96
CA GLU A 130 -3.57 -19.28 -3.20
C GLU A 130 -4.80 -19.47 -2.29
N ALA A 131 -4.85 -20.59 -1.56
CA ALA A 131 -6.01 -21.03 -0.78
C ALA A 131 -6.52 -19.95 0.18
N TYR A 132 -5.67 -19.05 0.68
CA TYR A 132 -6.06 -17.89 1.49
C TYR A 132 -7.13 -17.00 0.82
N GLY A 133 -7.23 -16.96 -0.52
CA GLY A 133 -8.26 -16.22 -1.25
C GLY A 133 -9.69 -16.80 -1.14
N LEU A 134 -9.82 -18.05 -0.67
CA LEU A 134 -11.10 -18.64 -0.27
C LEU A 134 -11.61 -18.09 1.08
N PHE A 135 -10.88 -17.17 1.71
CA PHE A 135 -11.19 -16.65 3.02
C PHE A 135 -11.16 -15.11 3.00
N ALA A 136 -12.19 -14.50 3.58
CA ALA A 136 -12.16 -13.08 3.91
C ALA A 136 -11.55 -12.94 5.31
N GLY A 137 -10.23 -12.79 5.37
CA GLY A 137 -9.57 -12.23 6.56
C GLY A 137 -10.05 -10.78 6.78
N GLY A 138 -9.82 -10.23 7.97
CA GLY A 138 -10.33 -8.90 8.37
C GLY A 138 -9.69 -7.70 7.66
N THR A 139 -9.14 -7.90 6.46
CA THR A 139 -8.60 -6.85 5.60
C THR A 139 -9.73 -5.93 5.13
N SER A 140 -9.54 -4.63 5.37
CA SER A 140 -10.46 -3.54 5.01
C SER A 140 -10.56 -3.26 3.50
N ASP A 141 -10.43 -4.28 2.65
CA ASP A 141 -10.32 -4.15 1.20
C ASP A 141 -11.70 -4.35 0.53
N GLY A 142 -12.64 -3.46 0.86
CA GLY A 142 -13.85 -3.13 0.08
C GLY A 142 -14.91 -4.21 -0.17
N ALA A 143 -14.61 -5.49 0.07
CA ALA A 143 -15.50 -6.60 -0.22
C ALA A 143 -16.60 -6.68 0.86
N GLY A 144 -17.83 -6.31 0.50
CA GLY A 144 -18.93 -6.23 1.47
C GLY A 144 -19.33 -7.58 2.08
N PRO A 145 -20.12 -7.60 3.18
CA PRO A 145 -20.42 -8.80 3.97
C PRO A 145 -21.05 -9.99 3.21
N ARG A 146 -21.58 -9.75 2.00
CA ARG A 146 -22.08 -10.79 1.10
C ARG A 146 -20.97 -11.65 0.48
N SER A 147 -19.78 -11.09 0.24
CA SER A 147 -18.68 -11.84 -0.38
C SER A 147 -18.13 -12.92 0.57
N ASP A 148 -18.23 -12.65 1.87
CA ASP A 148 -17.74 -13.53 2.94
C ASP A 148 -18.66 -14.74 3.08
N GLN A 149 -19.97 -14.55 2.91
CA GLN A 149 -20.94 -15.65 2.93
C GLN A 149 -20.67 -16.69 1.84
N TYR A 150 -20.35 -16.25 0.62
CA TYR A 150 -20.01 -17.16 -0.49
C TYR A 150 -18.71 -17.92 -0.26
N ARG A 151 -17.70 -17.26 0.32
CA ARG A 151 -16.41 -17.86 0.70
C ARG A 151 -16.57 -18.89 1.82
N THR A 152 -17.27 -18.53 2.90
CA THR A 152 -17.53 -19.43 4.03
C THR A 152 -18.28 -20.70 3.59
N ALA A 153 -19.27 -20.57 2.69
CA ALA A 153 -20.01 -21.72 2.15
C ALA A 153 -19.12 -22.73 1.40
N VAL A 154 -18.06 -22.27 0.69
CA VAL A 154 -17.05 -23.16 0.09
C VAL A 154 -16.32 -23.95 1.18
N ILE A 155 -15.89 -23.29 2.24
CA ILE A 155 -15.12 -23.91 3.33
C ILE A 155 -15.96 -24.93 4.10
N ASP A 156 -17.19 -24.58 4.46
CA ASP A 156 -18.09 -25.51 5.16
C ASP A 156 -18.42 -26.73 4.27
N THR A 157 -18.54 -26.54 2.96
CA THR A 157 -18.67 -27.64 1.99
C THR A 157 -17.41 -28.52 1.95
N ILE A 158 -16.21 -27.94 1.90
CA ILE A 158 -14.94 -28.68 1.95
C ILE A 158 -14.84 -29.47 3.27
N VAL A 159 -15.16 -28.88 4.41
CA VAL A 159 -15.09 -29.54 5.73
C VAL A 159 -16.10 -30.69 5.88
N ALA A 160 -17.26 -30.60 5.22
CA ALA A 160 -18.28 -31.65 5.20
C ALA A 160 -17.92 -32.83 4.27
N GLU A 161 -17.48 -32.52 3.04
CA GLU A 161 -17.26 -33.49 1.95
C GLU A 161 -15.84 -34.09 1.93
N VAL A 162 -14.86 -33.46 2.58
CA VAL A 162 -13.49 -33.98 2.76
C VAL A 162 -13.37 -34.62 4.14
N GLN A 163 -13.23 -35.95 4.18
CA GLN A 163 -13.11 -36.73 5.42
C GLN A 163 -11.81 -37.52 5.41
N SER A 164 -11.05 -37.49 6.51
CA SER A 164 -9.79 -38.24 6.64
C SER A 164 -10.04 -39.72 6.99
N THR A 165 -10.90 -40.39 6.23
CA THR A 165 -11.25 -41.81 6.40
C THR A 165 -10.30 -42.73 5.63
N PRO A 166 -9.87 -43.88 6.20
CA PRO A 166 -9.09 -44.87 5.46
C PRO A 166 -9.84 -45.33 4.21
N GLY A 167 -9.21 -45.18 3.04
CA GLY A 167 -9.79 -45.54 1.73
C GLY A 167 -10.44 -44.40 0.94
N ASP A 168 -10.29 -43.12 1.33
CA ASP A 168 -10.65 -41.99 0.45
C ASP A 168 -9.66 -41.92 -0.74
N ASP A 169 -10.16 -42.13 -1.97
CA ASP A 169 -9.40 -42.09 -3.23
C ASP A 169 -9.24 -40.64 -3.72
N ARG A 170 -8.76 -39.77 -2.84
CA ARG A 170 -8.59 -38.33 -3.10
C ARG A 170 -7.62 -37.70 -2.11
N CYS A 171 -6.78 -36.78 -2.60
CA CYS A 171 -5.95 -35.91 -1.77
C CYS A 171 -6.27 -34.45 -2.06
N VAL A 172 -6.47 -33.65 -1.02
CA VAL A 172 -6.61 -32.19 -1.14
C VAL A 172 -5.36 -31.50 -0.59
N LEU A 173 -4.76 -30.64 -1.40
CA LEU A 173 -3.61 -29.80 -1.05
C LEU A 173 -4.02 -28.32 -1.03
N LEU A 174 -3.78 -27.65 0.09
CA LEU A 174 -3.99 -26.20 0.25
C LEU A 174 -2.63 -25.48 0.17
N LEU A 175 -2.42 -24.65 -0.85
CA LEU A 175 -1.17 -23.90 -1.04
C LEU A 175 -1.37 -22.43 -0.64
N GLY A 176 -0.39 -21.82 0.03
CA GLY A 176 -0.47 -20.40 0.38
C GLY A 176 0.76 -19.81 1.08
N TYR A 177 0.70 -18.52 1.39
CA TYR A 177 1.72 -17.85 2.20
C TYR A 177 1.51 -18.18 3.68
N LYS A 178 2.61 -18.50 4.40
CA LYS A 178 2.56 -18.95 5.79
C LYS A 178 1.67 -18.08 6.69
N TYR A 179 1.92 -16.77 6.69
CA TYR A 179 1.18 -15.80 7.53
C TYR A 179 -0.32 -15.75 7.21
N LEU A 180 -0.70 -15.66 5.93
CA LEU A 180 -2.12 -15.62 5.54
C LEU A 180 -2.84 -16.93 5.87
N MET A 181 -2.17 -18.08 5.68
CA MET A 181 -2.75 -19.37 6.08
C MET A 181 -2.86 -19.49 7.61
N GLU A 182 -1.92 -18.95 8.40
CA GLU A 182 -2.04 -18.92 9.86
C GLU A 182 -3.26 -18.11 10.32
N GLU A 183 -3.55 -16.96 9.69
CA GLU A 183 -4.76 -16.15 9.94
C GLU A 183 -6.04 -16.92 9.59
N VAL A 184 -6.07 -17.57 8.42
CA VAL A 184 -7.17 -18.43 7.95
C VAL A 184 -7.52 -19.54 8.94
N PHE A 185 -6.52 -20.28 9.40
CA PHE A 185 -6.71 -21.42 10.30
C PHE A 185 -7.10 -21.02 11.73
N GLN A 186 -6.93 -19.75 12.09
CA GLN A 186 -7.39 -19.17 13.37
C GLN A 186 -8.83 -18.64 13.30
N ASN A 187 -9.23 -18.04 12.18
CA ASN A 187 -10.43 -17.18 12.13
C ASN A 187 -11.70 -17.81 11.53
N VAL A 188 -11.60 -18.94 10.81
CA VAL A 188 -12.68 -19.39 9.91
C VAL A 188 -13.54 -20.52 10.51
N ASN A 189 -13.02 -21.76 10.55
CA ASN A 189 -13.77 -22.90 11.06
C ASN A 189 -12.80 -23.94 11.69
N PRO A 190 -12.94 -24.30 12.99
CA PRO A 190 -12.10 -25.32 13.64
C PRO A 190 -12.13 -26.70 12.96
N GLY A 191 -13.16 -26.99 12.16
CA GLY A 191 -13.24 -28.20 11.34
C GLY A 191 -12.16 -28.28 10.26
N LEU A 192 -11.74 -27.14 9.69
CA LEU A 192 -10.66 -27.10 8.70
C LEU A 192 -9.33 -27.56 9.31
N SER A 193 -8.98 -27.05 10.49
CA SER A 193 -7.79 -27.42 11.26
C SER A 193 -7.74 -28.91 11.65
N ARG A 194 -8.89 -29.58 11.71
CA ARG A 194 -8.98 -31.04 11.95
C ARG A 194 -8.75 -31.88 10.69
N ARG A 195 -9.05 -31.35 9.50
CA ARG A 195 -8.83 -32.03 8.21
C ARG A 195 -7.45 -31.77 7.64
N PHE A 196 -6.94 -30.57 7.90
CA PHE A 196 -5.66 -30.05 7.44
C PHE A 196 -4.82 -29.58 8.65
N PRO A 197 -4.15 -30.49 9.37
CA PRO A 197 -3.38 -30.13 10.56
C PRO A 197 -2.17 -29.25 10.21
N MET A 198 -2.14 -28.01 10.71
CA MET A 198 -1.08 -27.02 10.40
C MET A 198 0.28 -27.38 11.02
N ASP A 199 0.31 -28.19 12.08
CA ASP A 199 1.52 -28.81 12.63
C ASP A 199 2.20 -29.78 11.64
N GLN A 200 1.43 -30.31 10.68
CA GLN A 200 1.89 -31.21 9.62
C GLN A 200 2.03 -30.51 8.26
N ALA A 201 1.99 -29.18 8.23
CA ALA A 201 2.15 -28.40 7.02
C ALA A 201 3.60 -28.47 6.49
N PHE A 202 3.75 -28.60 5.17
CA PHE A 202 5.04 -28.50 4.51
C PHE A 202 5.45 -27.04 4.39
N VAL A 203 6.46 -26.61 5.14
CA VAL A 203 7.03 -25.27 5.04
C VAL A 203 8.18 -25.26 4.03
N PHE A 204 7.96 -24.56 2.92
CA PHE A 204 8.89 -24.26 1.85
C PHE A 204 9.56 -22.92 2.18
N GLU A 205 10.84 -23.00 2.57
CA GLU A 205 11.67 -21.84 2.89
C GLU A 205 12.21 -21.20 1.59
N ASP A 206 12.69 -19.95 1.68
CA ASP A 206 13.29 -19.25 0.53
C ASP A 206 14.64 -19.89 0.16
N PHE A 207 14.93 -20.01 -1.14
CA PHE A 207 16.16 -20.62 -1.61
C PHE A 207 17.40 -19.81 -1.18
N THR A 208 18.45 -20.53 -0.80
CA THR A 208 19.80 -20.02 -0.60
C THR A 208 20.45 -19.60 -1.93
N SER A 209 21.50 -18.77 -1.89
CA SER A 209 22.22 -18.35 -3.11
C SER A 209 22.75 -19.55 -3.91
N ASN A 210 23.15 -20.64 -3.23
CA ASN A 210 23.63 -21.87 -3.86
C ASN A 210 22.50 -22.65 -4.57
N GLU A 211 21.32 -22.77 -3.94
CA GLU A 211 20.14 -23.39 -4.54
C GLU A 211 19.61 -22.57 -5.72
N LEU A 212 19.67 -21.24 -5.63
CA LEU A 212 19.33 -20.33 -6.72
C LEU A 212 20.29 -20.48 -7.91
N ASP A 213 21.61 -20.66 -7.69
CA ASP A 213 22.54 -20.99 -8.77
C ASP A 213 22.22 -22.36 -9.40
N ALA A 214 21.92 -23.38 -8.59
CA ALA A 214 21.51 -24.68 -9.11
C ALA A 214 20.23 -24.61 -9.98
N ILE A 215 19.23 -23.84 -9.54
CA ILE A 215 17.99 -23.60 -10.31
C ILE A 215 18.27 -22.79 -11.58
N LEU A 216 19.15 -21.79 -11.53
CA LEU A 216 19.59 -21.03 -12.71
C LEU A 216 20.26 -21.96 -13.74
N ASN A 217 21.18 -22.82 -13.32
CA ASN A 217 21.82 -23.82 -14.19
C ASN A 217 20.81 -24.77 -14.84
N LEU A 218 19.81 -25.23 -14.08
CA LEU A 218 18.77 -26.12 -14.58
C LEU A 218 17.92 -25.44 -15.65
N LYS A 219 17.40 -24.23 -15.36
CA LYS A 219 16.56 -23.47 -16.30
C LYS A 219 17.31 -23.04 -17.56
N LEU A 220 18.59 -22.71 -17.44
CA LEU A 220 19.46 -22.45 -18.59
C LEU A 220 19.60 -23.69 -19.49
N LYS A 221 19.83 -24.88 -18.91
CA LYS A 221 19.89 -26.15 -19.65
C LYS A 221 18.57 -26.50 -20.34
N GLU A 222 17.44 -26.41 -19.64
CA GLU A 222 16.11 -26.66 -20.21
C GLU A 222 15.81 -25.76 -21.43
N GLN A 223 16.30 -24.53 -21.39
CA GLN A 223 16.05 -23.50 -22.41
C GLN A 223 17.16 -23.44 -23.48
N GLY A 224 18.20 -24.28 -23.39
CA GLY A 224 19.30 -24.35 -24.35
C GLY A 224 20.30 -23.19 -24.32
N PHE A 225 20.35 -22.42 -23.23
CA PHE A 225 21.25 -21.28 -23.06
C PHE A 225 22.46 -21.60 -22.18
N GLY A 226 23.61 -21.01 -22.50
CA GLY A 226 24.76 -20.90 -21.60
C GLY A 226 24.79 -19.54 -20.88
N ILE A 227 25.67 -19.40 -19.89
CA ILE A 227 25.93 -18.15 -19.18
C ILE A 227 27.43 -17.95 -18.96
N THR A 228 27.93 -16.72 -19.07
CA THR A 228 29.33 -16.39 -18.73
C THR A 228 29.56 -16.35 -17.20
N ASP A 229 30.79 -16.51 -16.74
CA ASP A 229 31.12 -16.41 -15.30
C ASP A 229 30.89 -15.00 -14.73
N LEU A 230 30.96 -13.96 -15.59
CA LEU A 230 30.59 -12.61 -15.22
C LEU A 230 29.07 -12.47 -15.13
N GLY A 231 28.32 -12.96 -16.14
CA GLY A 231 26.87 -12.98 -16.15
C GLY A 231 26.26 -13.73 -14.96
N ARG A 232 26.84 -14.89 -14.60
CA ARG A 232 26.42 -15.67 -13.42
C ARG A 232 26.55 -14.86 -12.13
N ARG A 233 27.70 -14.20 -11.90
CA ARG A 233 27.89 -13.34 -10.72
C ARG A 233 26.89 -12.19 -10.70
N VAL A 234 26.63 -11.55 -11.83
CA VAL A 234 25.63 -10.48 -11.94
C VAL A 234 24.22 -10.97 -11.61
N VAL A 235 23.82 -12.17 -12.08
CA VAL A 235 22.52 -12.77 -11.73
C VAL A 235 22.42 -13.06 -10.24
N LEU A 236 23.46 -13.60 -9.61
CA LEU A 236 23.47 -13.84 -8.17
C LEU A 236 23.38 -12.53 -7.37
N GLU A 237 24.13 -11.48 -7.76
CA GLU A 237 23.98 -10.13 -7.17
C GLU A 237 22.59 -9.50 -7.42
N MET A 238 21.93 -9.80 -8.54
CA MET A 238 20.54 -9.38 -8.77
C MET A 238 19.57 -10.12 -7.85
N LEU A 239 19.71 -11.44 -7.70
CA LEU A 239 18.85 -12.26 -6.86
C LEU A 239 18.99 -11.92 -5.38
N GLU A 240 20.21 -11.67 -4.88
CA GLU A 240 20.43 -11.21 -3.50
C GLU A 240 19.80 -9.84 -3.22
N ARG A 241 19.82 -8.92 -4.21
CA ARG A 241 19.09 -7.65 -4.10
C ARG A 241 17.58 -7.86 -4.13
N SER A 242 17.06 -8.67 -5.04
CA SER A 242 15.62 -8.99 -5.12
C SER A 242 15.10 -9.72 -3.89
N ARG A 243 15.92 -10.53 -3.21
CA ARG A 243 15.60 -11.20 -1.93
C ARG A 243 15.32 -10.23 -0.78
N ASN A 244 15.73 -8.96 -0.89
CA ASN A 244 15.42 -7.91 0.08
C ASN A 244 14.10 -7.17 -0.21
N ARG A 245 13.46 -7.43 -1.37
CA ARG A 245 12.14 -6.87 -1.72
C ARG A 245 11.01 -7.63 -1.02
N PRO A 246 9.84 -6.99 -0.79
CA PRO A 246 8.65 -7.72 -0.37
C PRO A 246 8.22 -8.68 -1.48
N HIS A 247 7.67 -9.85 -1.10
CA HIS A 247 7.20 -10.90 -2.02
C HIS A 247 8.26 -11.44 -3.01
N PHE A 248 9.49 -11.67 -2.54
CA PHE A 248 10.54 -12.30 -3.36
C PHE A 248 10.06 -13.61 -4.03
N GLY A 249 10.18 -13.65 -5.35
CA GLY A 249 9.62 -14.71 -6.20
C GLY A 249 10.45 -15.98 -6.34
N ASN A 250 11.56 -16.13 -5.59
CA ASN A 250 12.43 -17.32 -5.62
C ASN A 250 12.75 -17.79 -7.06
N ALA A 251 12.39 -19.02 -7.45
CA ALA A 251 12.67 -19.53 -8.79
C ALA A 251 11.90 -18.78 -9.90
N GLY A 252 10.79 -18.11 -9.59
CA GLY A 252 10.08 -17.24 -10.52
C GLY A 252 10.81 -15.93 -10.80
N GLU A 253 11.61 -15.43 -9.85
CA GLU A 253 12.49 -14.28 -10.10
C GLU A 253 13.59 -14.64 -11.12
N ILE A 254 14.09 -15.88 -11.09
CA ILE A 254 15.01 -16.40 -12.11
C ILE A 254 14.34 -16.42 -13.50
N ASP A 255 13.05 -16.76 -13.61
CA ASP A 255 12.33 -16.69 -14.90
C ASP A 255 12.19 -15.24 -15.38
N ASN A 256 11.87 -14.31 -14.49
CA ASN A 256 11.77 -12.88 -14.80
C ASN A 256 13.10 -12.32 -15.31
N LEU A 257 14.21 -12.67 -14.66
CA LEU A 257 15.56 -12.29 -15.08
C LEU A 257 15.93 -12.93 -16.43
N LEU A 258 15.71 -14.23 -16.62
CA LEU A 258 16.00 -14.92 -17.89
C LEU A 258 15.16 -14.36 -19.04
N ASN A 259 13.89 -14.05 -18.82
CA ASN A 259 13.02 -13.46 -19.86
C ASN A 259 13.48 -12.03 -20.23
N THR A 260 13.85 -11.22 -19.25
CA THR A 260 14.44 -9.89 -19.48
C THR A 260 15.77 -10.00 -20.26
N ALA A 261 16.62 -10.95 -19.87
CA ALA A 261 17.90 -11.20 -20.51
C ALA A 261 17.75 -11.69 -21.96
N LYS A 262 16.78 -12.56 -22.26
CA LYS A 262 16.48 -12.97 -23.65
C LYS A 262 16.08 -11.80 -24.54
N ILE A 263 15.27 -10.87 -24.04
CA ILE A 263 14.84 -9.68 -24.81
C ILE A 263 16.05 -8.78 -25.11
N ARG A 264 16.94 -8.56 -24.14
CA ARG A 264 18.18 -7.81 -24.34
C ARG A 264 19.18 -8.53 -25.24
N TYR A 265 19.31 -9.84 -25.10
CA TYR A 265 20.10 -10.71 -25.96
C TYR A 265 19.66 -10.61 -27.43
N GLN A 266 18.34 -10.66 -27.69
CA GLN A 266 17.76 -10.42 -29.03
C GLN A 266 18.04 -8.99 -29.54
N LYS A 267 17.96 -7.98 -28.67
CA LYS A 267 18.33 -6.59 -28.98
C LYS A 267 19.83 -6.43 -29.28
N ARG A 268 20.70 -7.19 -28.63
CA ARG A 268 22.15 -7.23 -28.89
C ARG A 268 22.45 -7.88 -30.24
N LEU A 269 21.80 -9.01 -30.54
CA LEU A 269 21.88 -9.69 -31.84
C LEU A 269 21.41 -8.80 -33.01
N SER A 270 20.36 -7.99 -32.82
CA SER A 270 19.82 -7.13 -33.89
C SER A 270 20.56 -5.80 -34.07
N SER A 271 21.30 -5.32 -33.05
CA SER A 271 21.91 -3.99 -33.06
C SER A 271 23.38 -3.93 -33.48
N THR A 272 24.14 -5.03 -33.41
CA THR A 272 25.61 -4.98 -33.54
C THR A 272 26.19 -5.93 -34.58
N LYS A 273 27.07 -5.40 -35.44
CA LYS A 273 27.97 -6.17 -36.32
C LYS A 273 28.78 -7.17 -35.47
N ARG A 274 28.52 -8.48 -35.64
CA ARG A 274 29.14 -9.63 -34.94
C ARG A 274 30.49 -9.32 -34.27
N PRO A 275 30.52 -9.07 -32.94
CA PRO A 275 31.74 -9.24 -32.17
C PRO A 275 31.99 -10.75 -32.08
N GLY A 276 32.92 -11.26 -32.90
CA GLY A 276 33.09 -12.69 -33.19
C GLY A 276 33.74 -13.52 -32.07
N SER A 277 33.27 -13.38 -30.82
CA SER A 277 33.84 -14.05 -29.64
C SER A 277 32.83 -14.72 -28.70
N VAL A 278 31.53 -14.46 -28.83
CA VAL A 278 30.49 -15.09 -27.98
C VAL A 278 29.59 -15.97 -28.86
N PRO A 279 29.44 -17.29 -28.57
CA PRO A 279 28.54 -18.18 -29.30
C PRO A 279 27.07 -17.75 -29.24
N ASP A 280 26.31 -18.07 -30.29
CA ASP A 280 24.89 -17.68 -30.51
C ASP A 280 23.87 -18.29 -29.51
N SER A 281 24.31 -18.74 -28.33
CA SER A 281 23.48 -19.27 -27.24
C SER A 281 23.96 -18.89 -25.83
N ILE A 282 24.93 -17.98 -25.67
CA ILE A 282 25.46 -17.59 -24.35
C ILE A 282 24.97 -16.20 -23.93
N LEU A 283 24.31 -16.15 -22.77
CA LEU A 283 23.94 -14.92 -22.08
C LEU A 283 25.14 -14.36 -21.29
N ASP A 284 25.32 -13.05 -21.34
CA ASP A 284 26.42 -12.33 -20.70
C ASP A 284 25.91 -11.23 -19.75
N ALA A 285 26.78 -10.68 -18.91
CA ALA A 285 26.47 -9.65 -17.92
C ALA A 285 25.53 -8.52 -18.40
N PRO A 286 25.76 -7.85 -19.55
CA PRO A 286 24.88 -6.77 -20.01
C PRO A 286 23.48 -7.23 -20.46
N ASP A 287 23.24 -8.53 -20.67
CA ASP A 287 21.88 -9.03 -20.91
C ASP A 287 21.05 -8.99 -19.62
N PHE A 288 21.67 -9.30 -18.46
CA PHE A 288 21.00 -9.30 -17.18
C PHE A 288 20.89 -7.91 -16.55
N ASP A 289 21.97 -7.12 -16.59
CA ASP A 289 22.04 -5.79 -15.97
C ASP A 289 22.87 -4.87 -16.87
N GLU A 290 22.23 -3.89 -17.53
CA GLU A 290 22.94 -2.92 -18.40
C GLU A 290 23.95 -2.07 -17.59
N ASP A 291 23.70 -1.93 -16.28
CA ASP A 291 24.55 -1.24 -15.31
C ASP A 291 25.29 -2.22 -14.38
N PHE A 292 25.64 -3.41 -14.86
CA PHE A 292 26.36 -4.42 -14.06
C PHE A 292 27.65 -3.89 -13.40
N ASP A 293 28.36 -2.99 -14.09
CA ASP A 293 29.65 -2.40 -13.67
C ASP A 293 29.49 -1.18 -12.73
N ARG A 294 28.26 -0.84 -12.28
CA ARG A 294 27.98 0.40 -11.53
C ARG A 294 28.79 0.57 -10.23
N ALA A 295 29.23 -0.51 -9.59
CA ALA A 295 30.05 -0.46 -8.38
C ALA A 295 31.52 -0.08 -8.66
N ASP A 296 32.00 -0.33 -9.88
CA ASP A 296 33.37 -0.06 -10.34
C ASP A 296 33.44 1.13 -11.33
N LYS A 297 32.29 1.67 -11.78
CA LYS A 297 32.21 2.95 -12.51
C LYS A 297 32.99 4.03 -11.76
N LYS A 298 34.04 4.56 -12.41
CA LYS A 298 34.93 5.63 -11.89
C LYS A 298 34.26 6.98 -11.66
N GLU A 299 32.96 7.10 -11.89
CA GLU A 299 32.21 8.29 -11.54
C GLU A 299 32.07 8.32 -10.01
N GLY A 300 32.85 9.20 -9.37
CA GLY A 300 32.89 9.31 -7.91
C GLY A 300 31.55 9.72 -7.33
N VAL A 301 31.30 9.41 -6.05
CA VAL A 301 30.10 9.90 -5.35
C VAL A 301 30.00 11.43 -5.50
N ALA A 302 31.15 12.13 -5.48
CA ALA A 302 31.28 13.54 -5.80
C ALA A 302 30.50 14.00 -7.06
N LYS A 303 30.53 13.26 -8.18
CA LYS A 303 29.79 13.62 -9.40
C LYS A 303 28.28 13.60 -9.19
N MET A 304 27.78 12.64 -8.40
CA MET A 304 26.34 12.54 -8.11
C MET A 304 25.86 13.71 -7.24
N PHE A 305 26.75 14.35 -6.48
CA PHE A 305 26.49 15.51 -5.64
C PHE A 305 26.91 16.85 -6.29
N GLU A 306 27.33 16.87 -7.56
CA GLU A 306 27.53 18.11 -8.32
C GLU A 306 26.24 18.96 -8.32
N GLY A 307 26.35 20.24 -7.95
CA GLY A 307 25.20 21.14 -7.75
C GLY A 307 24.48 21.00 -6.39
N VAL A 308 25.03 20.24 -5.44
CA VAL A 308 24.57 20.20 -4.03
C VAL A 308 25.65 20.81 -3.13
N ILE A 309 25.54 22.12 -2.90
CA ILE A 309 26.53 22.92 -2.16
C ILE A 309 26.32 22.75 -0.65
N GLY A 310 27.41 22.63 0.13
CA GLY A 310 27.36 22.55 1.59
C GLY A 310 27.13 21.13 2.13
N CYS A 311 27.49 20.10 1.35
CA CYS A 311 27.34 18.68 1.70
C CYS A 311 28.68 17.91 1.63
N GLU A 312 29.82 18.60 1.64
CA GLU A 312 31.15 18.04 1.37
C GLU A 312 31.55 16.99 2.42
N SER A 313 31.20 17.22 3.69
CA SER A 313 31.41 16.29 4.80
C SER A 313 30.60 15.00 4.65
N ILE A 314 29.39 15.09 4.12
CA ILE A 314 28.50 13.96 3.85
C ILE A 314 29.01 13.15 2.65
N VAL A 315 29.43 13.84 1.58
CA VAL A 315 30.05 13.19 0.40
C VAL A 315 31.30 12.41 0.81
N ALA A 316 32.15 12.97 1.68
CA ALA A 316 33.32 12.28 2.21
C ALA A 316 32.96 11.00 3.00
N LYS A 317 31.91 11.04 3.85
CA LYS A 317 31.40 9.84 4.55
C LYS A 317 30.86 8.78 3.58
N LEU A 318 30.05 9.16 2.59
CA LEU A 318 29.48 8.24 1.61
C LEU A 318 30.57 7.61 0.72
N GLU A 319 31.60 8.36 0.36
CA GLU A 319 32.75 7.84 -0.39
C GLU A 319 33.58 6.86 0.47
N ALA A 320 33.72 7.10 1.79
CA ALA A 320 34.34 6.15 2.70
C ALA A 320 33.53 4.83 2.82
N TYR A 321 32.19 4.90 2.87
CA TYR A 321 31.34 3.71 2.81
C TYR A 321 31.53 2.93 1.51
N ARG A 322 31.63 3.61 0.36
CA ARG A 322 31.90 2.96 -0.94
C ARG A 322 33.24 2.22 -0.94
N GLN A 323 34.30 2.84 -0.42
CA GLN A 323 35.62 2.22 -0.29
C GLN A 323 35.61 1.02 0.68
N MET A 324 34.81 1.09 1.76
CA MET A 324 34.61 -0.02 2.69
C MET A 324 33.90 -1.21 2.02
N VAL A 325 32.81 -0.97 1.27
CA VAL A 325 32.11 -2.04 0.51
C VAL A 325 33.05 -2.70 -0.49
N GLN A 326 33.80 -1.92 -1.27
CA GLN A 326 34.78 -2.47 -2.22
C GLN A 326 35.88 -3.29 -1.52
N SER A 327 36.30 -2.88 -0.32
CA SER A 327 37.31 -3.61 0.47
C SER A 327 36.76 -4.91 1.07
N LEU A 328 35.53 -4.91 1.57
CA LEU A 328 34.87 -6.11 2.13
C LEU A 328 34.53 -7.13 1.04
N ARG A 329 34.04 -6.68 -0.13
CA ARG A 329 33.81 -7.55 -1.31
C ARG A 329 35.10 -8.23 -1.79
N ARG A 330 36.27 -7.57 -1.71
CA ARG A 330 37.59 -8.17 -2.02
C ARG A 330 38.03 -9.23 -1.02
N LEU A 331 37.45 -9.26 0.18
CA LEU A 331 37.73 -10.21 1.25
C LEU A 331 36.65 -11.29 1.38
N ASP A 332 35.67 -11.33 0.46
CA ASP A 332 34.51 -12.25 0.50
C ASP A 332 33.68 -12.16 1.79
N LEU A 333 33.62 -10.95 2.38
CA LEU A 333 32.84 -10.65 3.58
C LEU A 333 31.58 -9.85 3.24
N ASP A 334 30.43 -10.17 3.84
CA ASP A 334 29.18 -9.44 3.59
C ASP A 334 29.30 -7.97 4.07
N PRO A 335 29.27 -6.98 3.17
CA PRO A 335 29.34 -5.57 3.53
C PRO A 335 28.21 -5.11 4.47
N ARG A 336 27.05 -5.79 4.48
CA ARG A 336 25.91 -5.44 5.34
C ARG A 336 26.24 -5.50 6.84
N THR A 337 27.24 -6.29 7.22
CA THR A 337 27.65 -6.47 8.62
C THR A 337 28.36 -5.24 9.23
N GLN A 338 29.00 -4.40 8.41
CA GLN A 338 29.82 -3.27 8.85
C GLN A 338 29.21 -1.90 8.53
N LEU A 339 28.32 -1.82 7.52
CA LEU A 339 27.71 -0.54 7.13
C LEU A 339 26.46 -0.20 7.94
N PRO A 340 26.26 1.09 8.30
CA PRO A 340 25.00 1.55 8.84
C PRO A 340 23.88 1.54 7.78
N PHE A 341 22.68 1.14 8.22
CA PHE A 341 21.42 1.22 7.47
C PHE A 341 20.41 2.21 8.10
N ASN A 342 20.70 2.70 9.30
CA ASN A 342 19.82 3.57 10.07
C ASN A 342 20.53 4.90 10.32
N PHE A 343 19.92 6.00 9.88
CA PHE A 343 20.53 7.33 9.87
C PHE A 343 19.64 8.38 10.49
N VAL A 344 20.28 9.36 11.13
CA VAL A 344 19.61 10.54 11.69
C VAL A 344 20.11 11.79 10.96
N PHE A 345 19.23 12.46 10.23
CA PHE A 345 19.53 13.68 9.48
C PHE A 345 19.10 14.90 10.30
N ARG A 346 20.08 15.67 10.79
CA ARG A 346 19.85 16.81 11.67
C ARG A 346 20.25 18.10 11.00
N GLY A 347 19.49 19.17 11.21
CA GLY A 347 19.90 20.51 10.81
C GLY A 347 18.74 21.44 10.46
N PRO A 348 19.01 22.70 10.11
CA PRO A 348 18.00 23.68 9.73
C PRO A 348 17.13 23.27 8.51
N PRO A 349 16.01 23.97 8.25
CA PRO A 349 15.18 23.69 7.09
C PRO A 349 15.87 24.22 5.82
N GLY A 350 15.64 23.53 4.69
CA GLY A 350 16.21 23.92 3.40
C GLY A 350 17.72 23.68 3.22
N THR A 351 18.36 22.87 4.07
CA THR A 351 19.76 22.43 3.92
C THR A 351 19.95 21.19 3.02
N GLY A 352 18.92 20.79 2.27
CA GLY A 352 19.03 19.69 1.29
C GLY A 352 18.88 18.27 1.85
N LYS A 353 18.40 18.08 3.09
CA LYS A 353 18.14 16.75 3.71
C LYS A 353 17.43 15.76 2.77
N THR A 354 16.25 16.11 2.24
CA THR A 354 15.46 15.26 1.32
C THR A 354 16.20 14.98 0.01
N SER A 355 16.88 15.99 -0.57
CA SER A 355 17.68 15.82 -1.79
C SER A 355 18.85 14.84 -1.56
N THR A 356 19.49 14.94 -0.39
CA THR A 356 20.60 14.06 0.01
C THR A 356 20.12 12.64 0.25
N ALA A 357 18.93 12.44 0.84
CA ALA A 357 18.33 11.10 0.96
C ALA A 357 18.13 10.43 -0.41
N ARG A 358 17.65 11.18 -1.42
CA ARG A 358 17.52 10.68 -2.81
C ARG A 358 18.87 10.31 -3.45
N LYS A 359 19.90 11.12 -3.25
CA LYS A 359 21.27 10.81 -3.73
C LYS A 359 21.89 9.62 -2.99
N MET A 360 21.64 9.50 -1.68
CA MET A 360 22.08 8.39 -0.85
C MET A 360 21.42 7.06 -1.27
N GLY A 361 20.14 7.06 -1.64
CA GLY A 361 19.47 5.91 -2.22
C GLY A 361 20.14 5.43 -3.51
N GLN A 362 20.55 6.36 -4.38
CA GLN A 362 21.35 6.04 -5.57
C GLN A 362 22.72 5.43 -5.20
N VAL A 363 23.47 6.04 -4.27
CA VAL A 363 24.78 5.51 -3.84
C VAL A 363 24.67 4.09 -3.26
N TYR A 364 23.66 3.80 -2.43
CA TYR A 364 23.46 2.46 -1.87
C TYR A 364 22.93 1.43 -2.87
N TYR A 365 22.20 1.86 -3.89
CA TYR A 365 21.83 1.03 -5.03
C TYR A 365 23.06 0.70 -5.91
N ASP A 366 23.94 1.67 -6.14
CA ASP A 366 25.17 1.49 -6.92
C ASP A 366 26.21 0.63 -6.18
N MET A 367 26.28 0.72 -4.85
CA MET A 367 27.00 -0.25 -4.00
C MET A 367 26.36 -1.66 -3.98
N GLY A 368 25.19 -1.84 -4.61
CA GLY A 368 24.47 -3.12 -4.68
C GLY A 368 23.82 -3.57 -3.37
N LEU A 369 23.66 -2.69 -2.39
CA LEU A 369 23.05 -3.01 -1.10
C LEU A 369 21.52 -2.91 -1.13
N LEU A 370 21.00 -1.94 -1.89
CA LEU A 370 19.57 -1.75 -2.14
C LEU A 370 19.11 -2.34 -3.47
N ALA A 371 17.81 -2.63 -3.56
CA ALA A 371 17.16 -3.21 -4.73
C ALA A 371 16.55 -2.15 -5.66
N SER A 372 16.42 -0.90 -5.20
CA SER A 372 16.05 0.29 -5.98
C SER A 372 16.65 1.54 -5.32
N SER A 373 16.95 2.58 -6.11
CA SER A 373 17.38 3.90 -5.61
C SER A 373 16.22 4.82 -5.19
N GLU A 374 14.98 4.35 -5.34
CA GLU A 374 13.75 5.07 -4.95
C GLU A 374 13.72 5.36 -3.44
N VAL A 375 13.26 6.58 -3.11
CA VAL A 375 13.06 7.03 -1.73
C VAL A 375 11.57 7.22 -1.47
N ILE A 376 11.08 6.56 -0.43
CA ILE A 376 9.72 6.69 0.06
C ILE A 376 9.73 7.77 1.13
N GLU A 377 9.29 8.96 0.74
CA GLU A 377 9.07 10.09 1.64
C GLU A 377 7.77 9.86 2.42
N THR A 378 7.84 9.96 3.74
CA THR A 378 6.77 9.65 4.70
C THR A 378 6.80 10.68 5.83
N SER A 379 5.63 11.06 6.34
CA SER A 379 5.50 11.95 7.49
C SER A 379 5.12 11.18 8.76
N ALA A 380 5.32 11.80 9.93
CA ALA A 380 4.85 11.23 11.20
C ALA A 380 3.33 10.88 11.19
N THR A 381 2.52 11.68 10.49
CA THR A 381 1.07 11.44 10.31
C THR A 381 0.74 10.21 9.46
N ASP A 382 1.64 9.75 8.60
CA ASP A 382 1.46 8.54 7.81
C ASP A 382 1.71 7.26 8.63
N LEU A 383 2.52 7.36 9.69
CA LEU A 383 2.81 6.27 10.63
C LEU A 383 1.73 6.12 11.71
N VAL A 384 1.24 7.24 12.23
CA VAL A 384 0.27 7.28 13.34
C VAL A 384 -1.16 6.97 12.88
N GLY A 385 -1.85 6.07 13.59
CA GLY A 385 -3.26 5.74 13.36
C GLY A 385 -4.22 6.78 13.96
N GLN A 386 -5.46 6.85 13.44
CA GLN A 386 -6.51 7.70 14.00
C GLN A 386 -7.20 7.05 15.22
N TYR A 387 -7.11 5.72 15.34
CA TYR A 387 -7.75 4.93 16.39
C TYR A 387 -6.74 3.97 17.04
N VAL A 388 -7.00 3.61 18.31
CA VAL A 388 -6.22 2.63 19.07
C VAL A 388 -6.08 1.33 18.28
N GLY A 389 -4.89 0.75 18.25
CA GLY A 389 -4.59 -0.52 17.56
C GLY A 389 -4.30 -0.39 16.06
N GLN A 390 -4.57 0.75 15.41
CA GLN A 390 -4.27 0.92 13.98
C GLN A 390 -2.81 1.29 13.69
N THR A 391 -2.12 1.94 14.64
CA THR A 391 -0.75 2.45 14.44
C THR A 391 0.26 1.36 14.09
N GLY A 392 0.24 0.22 14.78
CA GLY A 392 1.17 -0.89 14.54
C GLY A 392 1.08 -1.41 13.10
N PRO A 393 -0.10 -1.90 12.64
CA PRO A 393 -0.30 -2.32 11.25
C PRO A 393 0.01 -1.24 10.21
N LYS A 394 -0.30 0.03 10.49
CA LYS A 394 0.01 1.16 9.59
C LYS A 394 1.53 1.37 9.46
N THR A 395 2.25 1.34 10.58
CA THR A 395 3.71 1.45 10.66
C THR A 395 4.39 0.26 9.96
N GLN A 396 3.91 -0.97 10.19
CA GLN A 396 4.39 -2.16 9.49
C GLN A 396 4.20 -2.05 7.97
N LYS A 397 3.03 -1.61 7.48
CA LYS A 397 2.82 -1.37 6.04
C LYS A 397 3.78 -0.34 5.44
N VAL A 398 4.17 0.69 6.20
CA VAL A 398 5.19 1.67 5.78
C VAL A 398 6.58 1.03 5.71
N LEU A 399 6.99 0.26 6.72
CA LEU A 399 8.26 -0.49 6.72
C LEU A 399 8.34 -1.50 5.57
N GLU A 400 7.23 -2.21 5.29
CA GLU A 400 7.10 -3.14 4.17
C GLU A 400 7.26 -2.46 2.81
N ARG A 401 6.65 -1.28 2.62
CA ARG A 401 6.85 -0.46 1.42
C ARG A 401 8.32 -0.04 1.26
N GLY A 402 9.02 0.20 2.38
CA GLY A 402 10.44 0.57 2.42
C GLY A 402 11.42 -0.56 2.08
N LEU A 403 11.01 -1.83 2.08
CA LEU A 403 11.89 -2.98 1.83
C LEU A 403 12.60 -2.89 0.46
N GLY A 404 13.94 -3.00 0.48
CA GLY A 404 14.80 -2.85 -0.70
C GLY A 404 14.99 -1.40 -1.18
N LYS A 405 14.49 -0.39 -0.44
CA LYS A 405 14.49 1.04 -0.77
C LYS A 405 15.01 1.89 0.42
N VAL A 406 14.96 3.21 0.28
CA VAL A 406 15.14 4.16 1.39
C VAL A 406 13.77 4.62 1.91
N LEU A 407 13.55 4.51 3.21
CA LEU A 407 12.42 5.11 3.93
C LEU A 407 12.89 6.42 4.58
N PHE A 408 12.36 7.55 4.12
CA PHE A 408 12.68 8.88 4.64
C PHE A 408 11.50 9.42 5.44
N ILE A 409 11.67 9.53 6.76
CA ILE A 409 10.66 10.05 7.68
C ILE A 409 11.01 11.51 7.97
N ASP A 410 10.27 12.45 7.35
CA ASP A 410 10.46 13.89 7.59
C ASP A 410 9.67 14.35 8.83
N GLU A 411 10.18 15.42 9.46
CA GLU A 411 9.65 15.98 10.71
C GLU A 411 9.44 14.91 11.79
N ALA A 412 10.38 13.96 11.89
CA ALA A 412 10.32 12.77 12.75
C ALA A 412 10.13 13.10 14.24
N TYR A 413 10.49 14.31 14.67
CA TYR A 413 10.24 14.80 16.02
C TYR A 413 8.75 14.84 16.40
N ARG A 414 7.83 14.91 15.44
CA ARG A 414 6.38 14.77 15.72
C ARG A 414 6.01 13.40 16.29
N LEU A 415 6.88 12.39 16.15
CA LEU A 415 6.70 11.10 16.79
C LEU A 415 7.00 11.13 18.32
N ALA A 416 7.60 12.22 18.84
CA ALA A 416 7.86 12.38 20.26
C ALA A 416 6.60 12.65 21.10
N GLU A 417 5.52 13.15 20.49
CA GLU A 417 4.36 13.71 21.19
C GLU A 417 3.09 12.85 21.00
N GLY A 418 2.48 12.43 22.11
CA GLY A 418 1.23 11.66 22.13
C GLY A 418 1.43 10.14 22.30
N HIS A 419 0.36 9.45 22.74
CA HIS A 419 0.41 8.00 22.99
C HIS A 419 0.60 7.19 21.70
N PHE A 420 -0.23 7.44 20.68
CA PHE A 420 -0.12 6.75 19.38
C PHE A 420 1.21 6.97 18.67
N ALA A 421 1.90 8.08 18.95
CA ALA A 421 3.21 8.37 18.39
C ALA A 421 4.31 7.48 18.99
N LYS A 422 4.21 7.14 20.29
CA LYS A 422 5.08 6.17 20.95
C LYS A 422 4.89 4.76 20.40
N ASP A 423 3.64 4.33 20.21
CA ASP A 423 3.33 3.02 19.59
C ASP A 423 3.99 2.88 18.20
N ALA A 424 4.01 3.96 17.40
CA ALA A 424 4.70 3.98 16.11
C ALA A 424 6.23 3.87 16.25
N MET A 425 6.84 4.58 17.21
CA MET A 425 8.28 4.50 17.46
C MET A 425 8.72 3.10 17.91
N ASP A 426 7.95 2.48 18.82
CA ASP A 426 8.28 1.16 19.34
C ASP A 426 8.14 0.09 18.25
N GLU A 427 7.14 0.17 17.36
CA GLU A 427 7.05 -0.70 16.18
C GLU A 427 8.18 -0.43 15.16
N ILE A 428 8.69 0.79 15.01
CA ILE A 428 9.89 1.05 14.20
C ILE A 428 11.14 0.38 14.82
N VAL A 429 11.32 0.49 16.15
CA VAL A 429 12.46 -0.10 16.87
C VAL A 429 12.42 -1.64 16.83
N ASP A 430 11.24 -2.22 17.02
CA ASP A 430 11.01 -3.67 16.88
C ASP A 430 11.18 -4.11 15.41
N GLY A 431 10.62 -3.35 14.48
CA GLY A 431 10.82 -3.47 13.03
C GLY A 431 12.29 -3.60 12.64
N ILE A 432 13.14 -2.64 13.04
CA ILE A 432 14.59 -2.67 12.80
C ILE A 432 15.27 -3.93 13.35
N THR A 433 14.76 -4.47 14.45
CA THR A 433 15.31 -5.65 15.13
C THR A 433 14.86 -6.96 14.47
N LYS A 434 13.67 -7.00 13.86
CA LYS A 434 13.12 -8.17 13.15
C LYS A 434 13.97 -8.53 11.92
N PRO A 435 14.39 -9.80 11.73
CA PRO A 435 15.11 -10.27 10.53
C PRO A 435 14.38 -10.06 9.19
N ARG A 436 13.09 -9.71 9.24
CA ARG A 436 12.29 -9.31 8.08
C ARG A 436 12.75 -7.97 7.47
N PHE A 437 13.18 -7.02 8.30
CA PHE A 437 13.52 -5.65 7.89
C PHE A 437 15.01 -5.29 8.15
N ALA A 438 15.64 -5.90 9.15
CA ALA A 438 17.05 -5.66 9.48
C ALA A 438 17.97 -5.77 8.24
N GLN A 439 18.77 -4.73 7.98
CA GLN A 439 19.72 -4.62 6.86
C GLN A 439 19.11 -4.79 5.44
N LYS A 440 17.78 -4.65 5.30
CA LYS A 440 17.05 -4.80 4.02
C LYS A 440 16.44 -3.51 3.48
N LEU A 441 16.36 -2.47 4.29
CA LEU A 441 16.03 -1.11 3.88
C LEU A 441 16.94 -0.11 4.62
N ILE A 442 16.99 1.13 4.13
CA ILE A 442 17.59 2.24 4.85
C ILE A 442 16.50 3.06 5.51
N ILE A 443 16.62 3.35 6.81
CA ILE A 443 15.69 4.24 7.52
C ILE A 443 16.40 5.55 7.86
N ILE A 444 15.82 6.66 7.43
CA ILE A 444 16.34 8.01 7.67
C ILE A 444 15.30 8.79 8.49
N LEU A 445 15.65 9.16 9.71
CA LEU A 445 14.87 10.08 10.54
C LEU A 445 15.38 11.51 10.33
N ALA A 446 14.54 12.43 9.86
CA ALA A 446 14.92 13.81 9.60
C ALA A 446 14.21 14.81 10.53
N GLY A 447 14.94 15.83 10.97
CA GLY A 447 14.38 16.91 11.78
C GLY A 447 15.40 18.03 12.11
N TYR A 448 15.01 18.91 13.03
CA TYR A 448 15.86 19.95 13.58
C TYR A 448 16.74 19.40 14.71
N ASP A 449 17.90 20.01 14.98
CA ASP A 449 18.87 19.48 15.95
C ASP A 449 18.30 19.31 17.36
N ALA A 450 17.60 20.32 17.88
CA ALA A 450 17.01 20.27 19.22
C ALA A 450 15.96 19.15 19.32
N ASP A 451 15.02 19.13 18.38
CA ASP A 451 13.85 18.25 18.41
C ASP A 451 14.24 16.78 18.19
N ILE A 452 15.26 16.51 17.37
CA ILE A 452 15.84 15.17 17.21
C ILE A 452 16.60 14.75 18.47
N ASN A 453 17.35 15.64 19.12
CA ASN A 453 17.99 15.31 20.40
C ASN A 453 16.95 15.00 21.49
N GLN A 454 15.79 15.66 21.47
CA GLN A 454 14.64 15.34 22.33
C GLN A 454 14.01 13.99 21.99
N LEU A 455 13.79 13.69 20.70
CA LEU A 455 13.28 12.39 20.24
C LEU A 455 14.18 11.22 20.72
N MET A 456 15.50 11.40 20.61
CA MET A 456 16.50 10.39 20.99
C MET A 456 16.63 10.20 22.51
N SER A 457 16.28 11.21 23.32
CA SER A 457 16.27 11.09 24.79
C SER A 457 14.97 10.49 25.34
N ILE A 458 13.85 10.63 24.61
CA ILE A 458 12.56 10.03 24.97
C ILE A 458 12.57 8.50 24.81
N ASN A 459 13.20 7.97 23.76
CA ASN A 459 13.32 6.53 23.56
C ASN A 459 14.81 6.12 23.41
N PRO A 460 15.44 5.62 24.49
CA PRO A 460 16.80 5.06 24.44
C PRO A 460 16.96 3.94 23.41
N GLY A 461 15.86 3.28 23.03
CA GLY A 461 15.80 2.32 21.94
C GLY A 461 16.34 2.90 20.63
N LEU A 462 15.86 4.08 20.22
CA LEU A 462 16.29 4.77 19.01
C LEU A 462 17.80 5.07 19.04
N THR A 463 18.32 5.58 20.16
CA THR A 463 19.75 5.89 20.33
C THR A 463 20.66 4.67 20.08
N SER A 464 20.23 3.46 20.46
CA SER A 464 21.00 2.24 20.18
C SER A 464 20.86 1.70 18.75
N ARG A 465 19.75 1.98 18.04
CA ARG A 465 19.50 1.45 16.67
C ARG A 465 19.87 2.43 15.56
N PHE A 466 20.02 3.72 15.87
CA PHE A 466 20.41 4.79 14.96
C PHE A 466 21.77 5.39 15.38
N PRO A 467 22.88 4.64 15.24
CA PRO A 467 24.20 5.09 15.69
C PRO A 467 24.79 6.22 14.82
N GLU A 468 24.43 6.27 13.53
CA GLU A 468 25.02 7.21 12.58
C GLU A 468 24.15 8.46 12.43
N SER A 469 24.75 9.63 12.65
CA SER A 469 24.10 10.93 12.48
C SER A 469 24.84 11.77 11.44
N LEU A 470 24.07 12.33 10.51
CA LEU A 470 24.52 13.31 9.53
C LEU A 470 24.00 14.69 9.93
N GLN A 471 24.93 15.59 10.25
CA GLN A 471 24.64 17.00 10.52
C GLN A 471 24.68 17.79 9.21
N PHE A 472 23.66 18.59 8.98
CA PHE A 472 23.51 19.48 7.83
C PHE A 472 23.62 20.92 8.32
N ASP A 473 24.80 21.50 8.16
CA ASP A 473 25.08 22.86 8.59
C ASP A 473 24.27 23.89 7.75
N PRO A 474 23.96 25.08 8.30
CA PRO A 474 23.37 26.17 7.53
C PRO A 474 24.31 26.62 6.40
N LEU A 475 23.76 27.01 5.26
CA LEU A 475 24.55 27.43 4.10
C LEU A 475 25.39 28.67 4.43
N SER A 476 26.68 28.65 4.10
CA SER A 476 27.53 29.83 4.31
C SER A 476 27.13 30.96 3.37
N SER A 477 27.54 32.19 3.70
CA SER A 477 27.29 33.35 2.83
C SER A 477 27.97 33.24 1.45
N ALA A 478 28.99 32.39 1.30
CA ALA A 478 29.59 32.08 0.00
C ALA A 478 28.73 31.08 -0.78
N ASP A 479 28.24 30.04 -0.11
CA ASP A 479 27.40 28.99 -0.70
C ASP A 479 26.05 29.53 -1.18
N CYS A 480 25.45 30.45 -0.42
CA CYS A 480 24.24 31.17 -0.83
C CYS A 480 24.43 31.97 -2.14
N ILE A 481 25.61 32.56 -2.35
CA ILE A 481 25.94 33.28 -3.59
C ILE A 481 26.12 32.28 -4.73
N ASN A 482 26.91 31.22 -4.51
CA ASN A 482 27.12 30.15 -5.49
C ASN A 482 25.79 29.52 -5.93
N LEU A 483 24.89 29.24 -4.99
CA LEU A 483 23.56 28.67 -5.26
C LEU A 483 22.67 29.61 -6.08
N ILE A 484 22.68 30.92 -5.82
CA ILE A 484 21.98 31.90 -6.68
C ILE A 484 22.58 31.92 -8.09
N CYS A 485 23.90 31.86 -8.22
CA CYS A 485 24.55 31.79 -9.54
C CYS A 485 24.14 30.52 -10.29
N GLU A 486 24.17 29.35 -9.66
CA GLU A 486 23.75 28.08 -10.28
C GLU A 486 22.27 28.08 -10.68
N LEU A 487 21.38 28.57 -9.81
CA LEU A 487 19.94 28.65 -10.11
C LEU A 487 19.65 29.62 -11.26
N LEU A 488 20.27 30.80 -11.29
CA LEU A 488 20.11 31.74 -12.40
C LEU A 488 20.76 31.24 -13.70
N LEU A 489 21.89 30.51 -13.63
CA LEU A 489 22.48 29.82 -14.78
C LEU A 489 21.55 28.71 -15.30
N LYS A 490 20.79 28.04 -14.44
CA LYS A 490 19.77 27.08 -14.86
C LYS A 490 18.60 27.77 -15.56
N GLU A 491 18.06 28.85 -15.00
CA GLU A 491 17.00 29.66 -15.64
C GLU A 491 17.47 30.22 -17.01
N LYS A 492 18.75 30.61 -17.14
CA LYS A 492 19.37 31.00 -18.41
C LYS A 492 19.35 29.87 -19.45
N ARG A 493 19.67 28.62 -19.06
CA ARG A 493 19.61 27.45 -19.96
C ARG A 493 18.17 27.10 -20.34
N ASP A 494 17.27 27.10 -19.37
CA ASP A 494 15.85 26.80 -19.59
C ASP A 494 15.19 27.83 -20.52
N LEU A 495 15.50 29.13 -20.35
CA LEU A 495 15.10 30.18 -21.28
C LEU A 495 15.64 29.93 -22.69
N LEU A 496 16.95 29.72 -22.85
CA LEU A 496 17.58 29.45 -24.15
C LEU A 496 16.98 28.23 -24.86
N SER A 497 16.51 27.22 -24.12
CA SER A 497 15.85 26.03 -24.67
C SER A 497 14.42 26.29 -25.20
N LYS A 498 13.73 27.28 -24.63
CA LYS A 498 12.30 27.59 -24.89
C LYS A 498 12.09 28.87 -25.71
N SER A 499 13.09 29.73 -25.78
CA SER A 499 13.04 31.06 -26.39
C SER A 499 14.44 31.52 -26.80
N GLN A 500 14.56 32.23 -27.93
CA GLN A 500 15.80 32.91 -28.32
C GLN A 500 16.10 34.17 -27.47
N ALA A 501 15.62 34.22 -26.22
CA ALA A 501 15.89 35.32 -25.30
C ALA A 501 17.29 35.18 -24.71
N GLN A 502 18.09 36.24 -24.80
CA GLN A 502 19.47 36.25 -24.31
C GLN A 502 19.49 36.83 -22.89
N PHE A 503 19.94 36.05 -21.91
CA PHE A 503 20.03 36.46 -20.51
C PHE A 503 21.50 36.65 -20.08
N ASP A 504 21.90 37.91 -19.90
CA ASP A 504 23.26 38.31 -19.53
C ASP A 504 23.41 38.33 -17.99
N LEU A 505 24.25 37.41 -17.49
CA LEU A 505 24.56 37.21 -16.06
C LEU A 505 25.95 37.72 -15.66
N VAL A 506 26.54 38.63 -16.45
CA VAL A 506 27.94 39.11 -16.30
C VAL A 506 28.24 39.61 -14.88
N CYS A 507 27.27 40.24 -14.21
CA CYS A 507 27.41 40.74 -12.84
C CYS A 507 27.56 39.65 -11.75
N LEU A 508 27.21 38.40 -12.06
CA LEU A 508 27.34 37.22 -11.18
C LEU A 508 28.41 36.23 -11.68
N GLU A 509 28.63 36.15 -13.00
CA GLU A 509 29.72 35.35 -13.59
C GLU A 509 31.10 36.00 -13.30
N SER A 510 31.18 37.33 -13.24
CA SER A 510 32.37 38.08 -12.79
C SER A 510 31.98 39.20 -11.79
N PRO A 511 31.78 38.87 -10.49
CA PRO A 511 31.34 39.84 -9.50
C PRO A 511 32.48 40.73 -9.00
N ASP A 512 32.26 42.05 -8.99
CA ASP A 512 33.18 43.00 -8.35
C ASP A 512 33.35 42.67 -6.86
N PHE A 513 34.54 42.93 -6.32
CA PHE A 513 34.86 42.67 -4.92
C PHE A 513 33.88 43.36 -3.94
N GLU A 514 33.48 44.61 -4.23
CA GLU A 514 32.50 45.34 -3.43
C GLU A 514 31.09 44.72 -3.50
N PHE A 515 30.67 44.29 -4.69
CA PHE A 515 29.36 43.65 -4.89
C PHE A 515 29.29 42.30 -4.16
N LYS A 516 30.32 41.46 -4.30
CA LYS A 516 30.44 40.20 -3.55
C LYS A 516 30.43 40.43 -2.05
N LYS A 517 31.19 41.42 -1.54
CA LYS A 517 31.21 41.80 -0.12
C LYS A 517 29.85 42.30 0.38
N ALA A 518 29.13 43.07 -0.45
CA ALA A 518 27.78 43.53 -0.13
C ALA A 518 26.78 42.36 -0.05
N MET A 519 26.82 41.43 -1.01
CA MET A 519 26.00 40.21 -0.96
C MET A 519 26.33 39.35 0.27
N SER A 520 27.61 39.07 0.55
CA SER A 520 28.02 38.30 1.73
C SER A 520 27.51 38.93 3.03
N LYS A 521 27.62 40.26 3.19
CA LYS A 521 27.12 40.98 4.37
C LYS A 521 25.59 40.89 4.51
N ARG A 522 24.85 40.79 3.41
CA ARG A 522 23.39 40.61 3.40
C ARG A 522 23.00 39.18 3.76
N PHE A 523 23.69 38.18 3.22
CA PHE A 523 23.48 36.78 3.61
C PHE A 523 23.85 36.49 5.06
N ASP A 524 24.94 37.06 5.59
CA ASP A 524 25.31 36.97 7.02
C ASP A 524 24.25 37.61 7.95
N ARG A 525 23.53 38.63 7.48
CA ARG A 525 22.37 39.18 8.20
C ARG A 525 21.16 38.25 8.12
N LEU A 526 20.84 37.72 6.93
CA LEU A 526 19.73 36.78 6.72
C LEU A 526 19.92 35.49 7.54
N SER A 527 21.12 34.92 7.57
CA SER A 527 21.40 33.67 8.31
C SER A 527 21.28 33.82 9.84
N LYS A 528 21.18 35.05 10.36
CA LYS A 528 20.95 35.36 11.78
C LYS A 528 19.47 35.63 12.10
N THR A 529 18.61 35.67 11.08
CA THR A 529 17.17 35.93 11.23
C THR A 529 16.43 34.61 11.49
N ALA A 530 15.56 34.56 12.49
CA ALA A 530 14.85 33.36 12.94
C ALA A 530 13.91 32.75 11.87
N GLY A 531 13.60 33.49 10.81
CA GLY A 531 12.79 33.05 9.68
C GLY A 531 13.56 32.48 8.48
N TRP A 532 14.88 32.27 8.58
CA TRP A 532 15.74 31.83 7.47
C TRP A 532 15.65 30.33 7.16
N VAL A 533 15.44 30.00 5.88
CA VAL A 533 15.15 28.65 5.38
C VAL A 533 16.17 28.19 4.32
N ASN A 534 17.41 28.70 4.41
CA ASN A 534 18.56 28.32 3.57
C ASN A 534 18.20 28.25 2.06
N ALA A 535 18.40 27.11 1.40
CA ALA A 535 18.20 26.97 -0.05
C ALA A 535 16.78 27.31 -0.51
N ARG A 536 15.75 27.19 0.35
CA ARG A 536 14.37 27.55 -0.01
C ARG A 536 14.21 29.07 -0.14
N ASP A 537 14.81 29.84 0.76
CA ASP A 537 14.82 31.31 0.68
C ASP A 537 15.73 31.79 -0.46
N VAL A 538 16.89 31.17 -0.67
CA VAL A 538 17.78 31.45 -1.81
C VAL A 538 17.05 31.20 -3.15
N GLY A 539 16.29 30.11 -3.26
CA GLY A 539 15.43 29.83 -4.41
C GLY A 539 14.28 30.83 -4.58
N THR A 540 13.74 31.35 -3.48
CA THR A 540 12.69 32.39 -3.50
C THR A 540 13.26 33.73 -3.97
N LEU A 541 14.41 34.15 -3.42
CA LEU A 541 15.19 35.30 -3.89
C LEU A 541 15.49 35.20 -5.38
N THR A 542 15.95 34.05 -5.86
CA THR A 542 16.23 33.80 -7.29
C THR A 542 15.00 34.09 -8.16
N LYS A 543 13.82 33.58 -7.77
CA LYS A 543 12.56 33.83 -8.48
C LYS A 543 12.14 35.30 -8.43
N THR A 544 12.30 35.98 -7.30
CA THR A 544 12.00 37.42 -7.16
C THR A 544 12.93 38.28 -8.02
N ILE A 545 14.23 37.96 -8.03
CA ILE A 545 15.25 38.63 -8.87
C ILE A 545 14.92 38.44 -10.35
N PHE A 546 14.63 37.20 -10.77
CA PHE A 546 14.24 36.89 -12.14
C PHE A 546 12.95 37.61 -12.56
N GLY A 547 11.93 37.59 -11.71
CA GLY A 547 10.65 38.28 -11.95
C GLY A 547 10.80 39.80 -12.08
N LYS A 548 11.56 40.45 -11.18
CA LYS A 548 11.90 41.88 -11.30
C LYS A 548 12.65 42.18 -12.60
N THR A 549 13.63 41.33 -12.96
CA THR A 549 14.43 41.50 -14.19
C THR A 549 13.57 41.39 -15.45
N LEU A 550 12.59 40.48 -15.46
CA LEU A 550 11.62 40.35 -16.54
C LEU A 550 10.70 41.57 -16.64
N GLN A 551 10.22 42.11 -15.51
CA GLN A 551 9.40 43.33 -15.47
C GLN A 551 10.17 44.58 -15.94
N SER A 552 11.47 44.66 -15.67
CA SER A 552 12.33 45.77 -16.09
C SER A 552 12.80 45.69 -17.55
N SER A 553 12.51 44.60 -18.27
CA SER A 553 13.02 44.32 -19.62
C SER A 553 11.91 44.32 -20.67
N SER A 554 11.85 45.37 -21.49
CA SER A 554 10.87 45.48 -22.59
C SER A 554 11.27 44.77 -23.90
N GLY A 555 12.28 43.89 -23.89
CA GLY A 555 12.81 43.26 -25.10
C GLY A 555 13.34 41.83 -24.92
N LYS A 556 13.81 41.22 -26.02
CA LYS A 556 14.38 39.84 -26.05
C LYS A 556 15.73 39.68 -25.35
N LYS A 557 16.31 40.76 -24.82
CA LYS A 557 17.59 40.74 -24.12
C LYS A 557 17.39 41.17 -22.66
N LEU A 558 17.54 40.21 -21.75
CA LEU A 558 17.45 40.39 -20.31
C LEU A 558 18.86 40.65 -19.77
N VAL A 559 19.05 41.73 -19.01
CA VAL A 559 20.32 42.06 -18.35
C VAL A 559 20.09 42.15 -16.85
N LEU A 560 20.85 41.38 -16.06
CA LEU A 560 20.72 41.40 -14.62
C LEU A 560 21.49 42.58 -14.01
N ASN A 561 20.77 43.52 -13.38
CA ASN A 561 21.39 44.67 -12.70
C ASN A 561 21.79 44.32 -11.26
N LYS A 562 22.93 44.88 -10.80
CA LYS A 562 23.45 44.69 -9.44
C LYS A 562 22.47 45.19 -8.38
N ASP A 563 21.84 46.34 -8.61
CA ASP A 563 20.92 46.96 -7.67
C ASP A 563 19.66 46.12 -7.46
N THR A 564 19.10 45.52 -8.52
CA THR A 564 17.94 44.61 -8.44
C THR A 564 18.19 43.41 -7.52
N VAL A 565 19.42 42.88 -7.50
CA VAL A 565 19.83 41.79 -6.61
C VAL A 565 19.93 42.28 -5.15
N LEU A 566 20.53 43.45 -4.92
CA LEU A 566 20.67 44.02 -3.58
C LEU A 566 19.33 44.45 -2.98
N GLU A 567 18.43 45.03 -3.79
CA GLU A 567 17.05 45.37 -3.41
C GLU A 567 16.23 44.14 -3.04
N ALA A 568 16.36 43.03 -3.78
CA ALA A 568 15.65 41.80 -3.46
C ALA A 568 16.09 41.24 -2.10
N LEU A 569 17.40 41.31 -1.82
CA LEU A 569 17.97 40.96 -0.52
C LEU A 569 17.51 41.91 0.61
N ASP A 570 17.51 43.22 0.39
CA ASP A 570 16.97 44.20 1.35
C ASP A 570 15.49 43.97 1.65
N SER A 571 14.68 43.74 0.60
CA SER A 571 13.25 43.48 0.74
C SER A 571 12.99 42.25 1.62
N MET A 572 13.72 41.15 1.40
CA MET A 572 13.58 39.96 2.22
C MET A 572 14.08 40.16 3.67
N ILE A 573 15.20 40.87 3.86
CA ILE A 573 15.69 41.21 5.22
C ILE A 573 14.62 42.00 5.98
N ASN A 574 14.06 43.05 5.36
CA ASN A 574 13.06 43.91 6.00
C ASN A 574 11.73 43.17 6.27
N GLU A 575 11.28 42.31 5.36
CA GLU A 575 10.10 41.45 5.55
C GLU A 575 10.30 40.49 6.73
N ARG A 576 11.48 39.85 6.83
CA ARG A 576 11.74 38.88 7.89
C ARG A 576 11.95 39.55 9.26
N SER A 577 12.75 40.63 9.32
CA SER A 577 12.95 41.39 10.56
C SER A 577 11.68 42.08 11.08
N SER A 578 10.78 42.55 10.20
CA SER A 578 9.49 43.09 10.67
C SER A 578 8.59 42.02 11.30
N ARG A 579 8.62 40.77 10.81
CA ARG A 579 7.91 39.64 11.45
C ARG A 579 8.47 39.30 12.83
N GLU A 580 9.79 39.33 13.02
CA GLU A 580 10.41 39.11 14.33
C GLU A 580 9.96 40.15 15.37
N VAL A 581 9.88 41.43 14.97
CA VAL A 581 9.41 42.52 15.85
C VAL A 581 7.97 42.30 16.31
N PHE A 582 7.07 41.86 15.42
CA PHE A 582 5.71 41.49 15.82
C PHE A 582 5.68 40.30 16.78
N SER A 583 6.52 39.28 16.57
CA SER A 583 6.60 38.08 17.43
C SER A 583 7.16 38.34 18.84
N GLN A 584 7.83 39.46 19.09
CA GLN A 584 8.37 39.84 20.40
C GLN A 584 7.45 40.78 21.21
N SER A 585 6.24 41.05 20.72
CA SER A 585 5.22 41.80 21.47
C SER A 585 4.75 40.99 22.69
N PRO A 586 4.83 41.49 23.93
CA PRO A 586 4.30 40.76 25.09
C PRO A 586 2.77 40.67 25.02
N PRO A 587 2.14 39.56 25.44
CA PRO A 587 0.70 39.51 25.64
C PRO A 587 0.30 40.48 26.77
N SER A 588 -0.74 41.27 26.54
CA SER A 588 -1.26 42.25 27.51
C SER A 588 -1.62 41.60 28.85
N PRO A 589 -1.21 42.17 30.00
CA PRO A 589 -1.39 41.53 31.29
C PRO A 589 -2.77 41.82 31.89
N SER A 590 -3.78 41.01 31.55
CA SER A 590 -5.04 40.98 32.30
C SER A 590 -5.79 39.65 32.17
N ILE A 591 -5.55 38.73 33.12
CA ILE A 591 -6.57 38.07 33.97
C ILE A 591 -5.80 37.25 35.02
N GLN A 592 -6.13 37.45 36.29
CA GLN A 592 -5.42 36.84 37.41
C GLN A 592 -5.87 35.38 37.64
N LYS A 593 -4.95 34.55 38.16
CA LYS A 593 -5.26 33.22 38.71
C LYS A 593 -6.41 33.30 39.72
N ARG A 594 -7.30 32.30 39.68
CA ARG A 594 -7.90 31.76 40.91
C ARG A 594 -8.17 30.27 40.76
N GLU A 595 -7.57 29.47 41.64
CA GLU A 595 -7.89 28.06 41.82
C GLU A 595 -9.16 27.91 42.67
N GLN A 596 -9.81 26.75 42.55
CA GLN A 596 -10.72 26.08 43.49
C GLN A 596 -11.61 26.93 44.43
N THR A 597 -12.95 26.78 44.33
CA THR A 597 -13.77 25.94 45.23
C THR A 597 -15.28 26.17 44.99
N ASP A 598 -16.03 25.06 44.99
CA ASP A 598 -17.38 24.83 45.53
C ASP A 598 -18.60 25.79 45.37
N LEU A 599 -19.73 25.12 45.07
CA LEU A 599 -21.09 25.31 45.61
C LEU A 599 -21.88 26.63 45.39
N ALA A 600 -22.71 26.56 44.34
CA ALA A 600 -24.18 26.67 44.41
C ALA A 600 -24.92 28.03 44.54
N ILE A 601 -26.23 27.95 44.26
CA ILE A 601 -27.37 28.81 44.69
C ILE A 601 -27.98 29.84 43.70
N ARG A 602 -29.28 29.63 43.43
CA ARG A 602 -30.42 30.55 43.10
C ARG A 602 -30.49 31.35 41.78
N THR A 603 -31.47 30.94 40.98
CA THR A 603 -32.64 31.72 40.53
C THR A 603 -32.90 33.11 41.17
N GLN A 604 -33.15 34.15 40.37
CA GLN A 604 -34.51 34.71 40.10
C GLN A 604 -34.47 35.93 39.13
N PRO A 605 -35.62 36.37 38.56
CA PRO A 605 -35.64 37.14 37.31
C PRO A 605 -35.83 38.66 37.47
N LEU A 606 -35.72 39.39 36.36
CA LEU A 606 -36.18 40.77 36.21
C LEU A 606 -37.22 40.88 35.09
N SER A 607 -38.14 41.82 35.25
CA SER A 607 -39.38 41.95 34.50
C SER A 607 -39.60 43.34 33.91
N ASN A 608 -40.45 43.38 32.89
CA ASN A 608 -41.36 44.49 32.54
C ASN A 608 -40.83 45.68 31.68
N PRO A 609 -41.73 46.39 30.94
CA PRO A 609 -41.59 46.45 29.47
C PRO A 609 -41.80 47.85 28.84
N VAL A 610 -41.70 47.96 27.50
CA VAL A 610 -42.18 49.13 26.72
C VAL A 610 -42.82 48.73 25.37
N THR A 611 -44.14 48.89 25.32
CA THR A 611 -45.04 49.45 24.28
C THR A 611 -44.78 49.30 22.75
N GLU A 612 -45.84 48.86 22.05
CA GLU A 612 -46.17 48.95 20.60
C GLU A 612 -46.50 50.43 20.12
N PRO A 613 -47.01 50.77 18.89
CA PRO A 613 -47.57 49.93 17.80
C PRO A 613 -47.35 50.35 16.32
N ASP A 614 -48.14 49.68 15.45
CA ASP A 614 -48.55 49.95 14.05
C ASP A 614 -47.63 49.44 12.91
N SER A 615 -48.10 48.60 11.97
CA SER A 615 -49.35 48.78 11.19
C SER A 615 -49.82 47.55 10.37
N LYS A 616 -51.12 47.58 10.06
CA LYS A 616 -52.04 46.64 9.38
C LYS A 616 -51.57 45.96 8.07
N GLY A 617 -52.11 44.75 7.81
CA GLY A 617 -52.28 44.15 6.47
C GLY A 617 -52.98 42.78 6.50
N SER A 618 -54.26 42.71 6.10
CA SER A 618 -55.09 41.48 6.08
C SER A 618 -55.33 40.97 4.64
N VAL A 619 -55.71 39.69 4.51
CA VAL A 619 -56.70 39.06 3.59
C VAL A 619 -56.33 37.55 3.47
N ASN A 620 -57.02 36.58 4.10
CA ASN A 620 -58.33 35.95 3.77
C ASN A 620 -58.37 35.33 2.33
N GLU A 621 -58.67 34.04 2.09
CA GLU A 621 -59.99 33.39 1.83
C GLU A 621 -59.76 32.38 0.66
N ASP A 622 -60.47 31.26 0.40
CA ASP A 622 -61.33 30.38 1.23
C ASP A 622 -61.62 29.05 0.45
N VAL A 623 -61.64 27.85 1.07
CA VAL A 623 -62.85 26.99 1.37
C VAL A 623 -63.12 25.71 0.50
N ALA A 624 -63.58 24.65 1.19
CA ALA A 624 -64.45 23.50 0.77
C ALA A 624 -63.99 22.43 -0.27
N SER A 625 -64.58 21.22 -0.34
CA SER A 625 -65.31 20.37 0.65
C SER A 625 -65.71 18.99 0.06
N SER A 626 -65.56 17.90 0.85
CA SER A 626 -66.43 16.71 1.00
C SER A 626 -66.93 15.86 -0.20
N LYS A 627 -66.75 14.52 -0.16
CA LYS A 627 -67.77 13.53 0.31
C LYS A 627 -67.35 12.05 0.15
N GLU A 628 -67.79 11.20 1.08
CA GLU A 628 -67.80 9.72 1.07
C GLU A 628 -69.23 9.21 0.69
N PRO A 629 -69.68 7.94 0.91
CA PRO A 629 -69.00 6.64 1.15
C PRO A 629 -69.60 5.45 0.33
N ASP A 630 -69.02 4.23 0.41
CA ASP A 630 -69.74 2.97 0.77
C ASP A 630 -68.76 1.84 1.17
N THR A 631 -69.26 0.65 1.52
CA THR A 631 -68.74 -0.25 2.56
C THR A 631 -68.32 -1.65 2.08
N THR A 632 -67.32 -2.28 2.74
CA THR A 632 -67.38 -3.59 3.46
C THR A 632 -65.98 -4.18 3.76
N GLU A 633 -65.87 -4.86 4.91
CA GLU A 633 -64.69 -5.57 5.45
C GLU A 633 -64.98 -7.11 5.50
N PRO A 634 -64.03 -8.06 5.72
CA PRO A 634 -62.93 -7.98 6.71
C PRO A 634 -61.55 -8.64 6.42
N GLY A 635 -60.49 -8.01 6.96
CA GLY A 635 -59.45 -8.66 7.78
C GLY A 635 -58.38 -9.61 7.19
N THR A 636 -57.14 -9.13 7.03
CA THR A 636 -55.96 -9.62 7.80
C THR A 636 -54.69 -8.76 7.58
N ASP A 637 -54.24 -8.12 8.67
CA ASP A 637 -52.88 -7.70 9.02
C ASP A 637 -51.89 -7.14 7.97
N THR A 638 -51.95 -5.81 7.76
CA THR A 638 -50.74 -4.97 7.66
C THR A 638 -50.92 -3.66 8.45
N SER A 639 -50.26 -3.52 9.60
CA SER A 639 -50.38 -2.34 10.46
C SER A 639 -49.41 -1.22 10.07
N ALA A 640 -49.78 -0.42 9.07
CA ALA A 640 -49.21 0.90 8.86
C ALA A 640 -49.62 1.84 10.02
N ALA A 641 -48.83 1.86 11.09
CA ALA A 641 -49.12 2.63 12.29
C ALA A 641 -48.99 4.14 12.03
N THR A 642 -50.14 4.80 11.82
CA THR A 642 -50.23 6.27 11.87
C THR A 642 -49.86 6.76 13.26
N THR A 643 -48.69 7.40 13.40
CA THR A 643 -48.21 7.92 14.69
C THR A 643 -49.12 9.05 15.18
N LYS A 644 -50.04 8.74 16.09
CA LYS A 644 -50.81 9.75 16.82
C LYS A 644 -49.86 10.62 17.65
N ARG A 645 -50.15 11.93 17.69
CA ARG A 645 -49.47 12.92 18.53
C ARG A 645 -49.66 12.59 20.01
N ASP A 646 -48.56 12.57 20.77
CA ASP A 646 -48.62 12.37 22.22
C ASP A 646 -49.33 13.55 22.91
N ALA A 647 -50.11 13.26 23.95
CA ALA A 647 -50.83 14.28 24.71
C ALA A 647 -49.83 15.21 25.44
N GLY A 648 -49.94 16.52 25.19
CA GLY A 648 -49.08 17.55 25.81
C GLY A 648 -47.97 18.12 24.93
N VAL A 649 -47.77 17.62 23.70
CA VAL A 649 -46.84 18.22 22.73
C VAL A 649 -47.43 19.54 22.18
N PRO A 650 -46.71 20.68 22.20
CA PRO A 650 -47.17 21.95 21.59
C PRO A 650 -47.28 21.87 20.05
N ASP A 651 -48.17 22.68 19.44
CA ASP A 651 -48.40 22.66 17.99
C ASP A 651 -47.14 22.98 17.17
N GLU A 652 -46.34 23.95 17.62
CA GLU A 652 -45.10 24.36 16.96
C GLU A 652 -44.03 23.24 16.96
N VAL A 653 -43.95 22.48 18.05
CA VAL A 653 -43.05 21.32 18.17
C VAL A 653 -43.51 20.17 17.26
N TRP A 654 -44.82 19.97 17.14
CA TRP A 654 -45.39 18.95 16.26
C TRP A 654 -45.19 19.29 14.78
N TYR A 655 -45.44 20.54 14.38
CA TYR A 655 -45.22 21.02 13.01
C TYR A 655 -43.74 20.91 12.58
N GLN A 656 -42.81 21.28 13.48
CA GLN A 656 -41.39 21.09 13.21
C GLN A 656 -41.03 19.60 13.05
N LEU A 657 -41.59 18.71 13.88
CA LEU A 657 -41.37 17.27 13.77
C LEU A 657 -41.92 16.66 12.47
N GLU A 658 -43.07 17.13 11.98
CA GLU A 658 -43.60 16.73 10.66
C GLU A 658 -42.70 17.19 9.51
N LYS A 659 -42.15 18.41 9.60
CA LYS A 659 -41.15 18.91 8.65
C LYS A 659 -39.86 18.09 8.66
N ASP A 660 -39.39 17.66 9.84
CA ASP A 660 -38.19 16.83 9.97
C ASP A 660 -38.42 15.39 9.46
N LYS A 661 -39.64 14.84 9.64
CA LYS A 661 -40.07 13.57 9.01
C LYS A 661 -40.01 13.67 7.48
N ALA A 662 -40.62 14.72 6.90
CA ALA A 662 -40.58 14.95 5.45
C ALA A 662 -39.16 15.14 4.90
N LEU A 663 -38.27 15.81 5.65
CA LEU A 663 -36.85 15.95 5.27
C LEU A 663 -36.07 14.62 5.33
N ALA A 664 -36.42 13.71 6.24
CA ALA A 664 -35.83 12.38 6.29
C ALA A 664 -36.29 11.52 5.09
N GLU A 665 -37.58 11.52 4.77
CA GLU A 665 -38.13 10.82 3.61
C GLU A 665 -37.58 11.35 2.28
N ALA A 666 -37.37 12.67 2.16
CA ALA A 666 -36.77 13.28 0.98
C ALA A 666 -35.33 12.75 0.73
N LYS A 667 -34.52 12.63 1.78
CA LYS A 667 -33.16 12.07 1.72
C LYS A 667 -33.15 10.58 1.36
N GLU A 668 -34.11 9.81 1.84
CA GLU A 668 -34.21 8.39 1.49
C GLU A 668 -34.59 8.21 0.01
N LYS A 669 -35.48 9.06 -0.52
CA LYS A 669 -35.80 9.10 -1.96
C LYS A 669 -34.61 9.52 -2.82
N GLU A 670 -33.83 10.51 -2.38
CA GLU A 670 -32.60 10.95 -3.05
C GLU A 670 -31.54 9.82 -3.10
N PHE A 671 -31.34 9.11 -1.99
CA PHE A 671 -30.43 7.95 -1.93
C PHE A 671 -30.86 6.81 -2.87
N LEU A 672 -32.17 6.53 -2.97
CA LEU A 672 -32.68 5.53 -3.91
C LEU A 672 -32.48 5.95 -5.36
N ARG A 673 -32.74 7.23 -5.70
CA ARG A 673 -32.53 7.76 -7.05
C ARG A 673 -31.07 7.66 -7.49
N LEU A 674 -30.12 8.04 -6.63
CA LEU A 674 -28.69 7.92 -6.92
C LEU A 674 -28.24 6.46 -7.12
N LYS A 675 -28.89 5.50 -6.45
CA LYS A 675 -28.63 4.06 -6.66
C LYS A 675 -29.18 3.56 -8.00
N GLU A 676 -30.35 4.03 -8.42
CA GLU A 676 -30.91 3.74 -9.75
C GLU A 676 -30.03 4.34 -10.87
N GLU A 677 -29.57 5.58 -10.68
CA GLU A 677 -28.60 6.25 -11.58
C GLU A 677 -27.28 5.46 -11.68
N GLU A 678 -26.72 4.96 -10.57
CA GLU A 678 -25.52 4.10 -10.58
C GLU A 678 -25.74 2.82 -11.40
N GLU A 679 -26.84 2.10 -11.15
CA GLU A 679 -27.18 0.86 -11.86
C GLU A 679 -27.48 1.08 -13.35
N GLU A 680 -27.84 2.29 -13.78
CA GLU A 680 -27.98 2.65 -15.19
C GLU A 680 -26.62 2.95 -15.83
N GLN A 681 -25.76 3.70 -15.16
CA GLN A 681 -24.40 4.01 -15.63
C GLN A 681 -23.53 2.75 -15.77
N GLU A 682 -23.63 1.79 -14.85
CA GLU A 682 -22.93 0.50 -14.97
C GLU A 682 -23.36 -0.29 -16.22
N LYS A 683 -24.64 -0.23 -16.59
CA LYS A 683 -25.17 -0.89 -17.80
C LYS A 683 -24.66 -0.21 -19.08
N GLU A 684 -24.56 1.12 -19.11
CA GLU A 684 -23.97 1.85 -20.24
C GLU A 684 -22.46 1.55 -20.40
N ILE A 685 -21.71 1.53 -19.29
CA ILE A 685 -20.28 1.14 -19.33
C ILE A 685 -20.11 -0.30 -19.82
N LEU A 686 -21.01 -1.22 -19.48
CA LEU A 686 -21.00 -2.60 -19.98
C LEU A 686 -21.25 -2.67 -21.50
N LYS A 687 -22.21 -1.89 -22.03
CA LYS A 687 -22.46 -1.77 -23.47
C LYS A 687 -21.22 -1.24 -24.21
N LEU A 688 -20.63 -0.14 -23.74
CA LEU A 688 -19.42 0.45 -24.33
C LEU A 688 -18.24 -0.53 -24.33
N LYS A 689 -18.08 -1.34 -23.28
CA LYS A 689 -17.05 -2.41 -23.23
C LYS A 689 -17.27 -3.49 -24.30
N ALA A 690 -18.52 -3.92 -24.51
CA ALA A 690 -18.85 -4.89 -25.56
C ALA A 690 -18.63 -4.34 -26.98
N GLU A 691 -18.89 -3.05 -27.19
CA GLU A 691 -18.61 -2.36 -28.45
C GLU A 691 -17.10 -2.13 -28.68
N GLU A 692 -16.34 -1.79 -27.64
CA GLU A 692 -14.87 -1.69 -27.69
C GLU A 692 -14.23 -3.04 -28.06
N GLU A 693 -14.70 -4.15 -27.47
CA GLU A 693 -14.25 -5.50 -27.79
C GLU A 693 -14.63 -5.94 -29.22
N LYS A 694 -15.81 -5.51 -29.71
CA LYS A 694 -16.20 -5.73 -31.11
C LYS A 694 -15.28 -4.97 -32.07
N ALA A 695 -15.05 -3.67 -31.82
CA ALA A 695 -14.14 -2.86 -32.63
C ALA A 695 -12.69 -3.37 -32.57
N ALA A 696 -12.25 -3.94 -31.45
CA ALA A 696 -10.95 -4.59 -31.32
C ALA A 696 -10.84 -5.85 -32.19
N ARG A 697 -11.86 -6.71 -32.21
CA ARG A 697 -11.91 -7.90 -33.08
C ARG A 697 -11.92 -7.54 -34.57
N GLU A 698 -12.72 -6.55 -34.96
CA GLU A 698 -12.74 -6.02 -36.33
C GLU A 698 -11.38 -5.43 -36.75
N LEU A 699 -10.68 -4.74 -35.85
CA LEU A 699 -9.32 -4.23 -36.07
C LEU A 699 -8.29 -5.36 -36.24
N GLU A 700 -8.40 -6.46 -35.50
CA GLU A 700 -7.53 -7.63 -35.70
C GLU A 700 -7.83 -8.37 -37.01
N GLU A 701 -9.10 -8.48 -37.40
CA GLU A 701 -9.47 -9.04 -38.70
C GLU A 701 -8.97 -8.16 -39.87
N ALA A 702 -9.07 -6.83 -39.75
CA ALA A 702 -8.52 -5.89 -40.73
C ALA A 702 -6.99 -6.01 -40.85
N LYS A 703 -6.26 -6.11 -39.73
CA LYS A 703 -4.81 -6.40 -39.73
C LYS A 703 -4.48 -7.72 -40.44
N ARG A 704 -5.29 -8.76 -40.22
CA ARG A 704 -5.09 -10.08 -40.85
C ARG A 704 -5.37 -10.07 -42.36
N LYS A 705 -6.18 -9.13 -42.86
CA LYS A 705 -6.51 -8.94 -44.28
C LYS A 705 -5.63 -7.91 -44.99
N GLU A 706 -4.66 -7.31 -44.29
CA GLU A 706 -3.79 -6.23 -44.80
C GLU A 706 -4.56 -4.99 -45.34
N ASP A 707 -5.78 -4.76 -44.84
CA ASP A 707 -6.62 -3.61 -45.21
C ASP A 707 -6.29 -2.41 -44.30
N GLU A 708 -5.39 -1.54 -44.78
CA GLU A 708 -4.95 -0.35 -44.05
C GLU A 708 -6.08 0.68 -43.84
N ASP A 709 -7.04 0.80 -44.76
CA ASP A 709 -8.17 1.74 -44.63
C ASP A 709 -9.21 1.26 -43.59
N ALA A 710 -9.46 -0.05 -43.50
CA ALA A 710 -10.24 -0.63 -42.42
C ALA A 710 -9.51 -0.51 -41.07
N LYS A 711 -8.21 -0.81 -41.03
CA LYS A 711 -7.36 -0.71 -39.83
C LYS A 711 -7.34 0.71 -39.24
N ILE A 712 -7.28 1.76 -40.07
CA ILE A 712 -7.39 3.15 -39.61
C ILE A 712 -8.79 3.42 -39.03
N ARG A 713 -9.87 3.02 -39.71
CA ARG A 713 -11.25 3.26 -39.26
C ARG A 713 -11.59 2.53 -37.96
N HIS A 714 -11.36 1.22 -37.86
CA HIS A 714 -11.62 0.45 -36.63
C HIS A 714 -10.69 0.90 -35.49
N GLY A 715 -9.45 1.32 -35.80
CA GLY A 715 -8.54 1.92 -34.81
C GLY A 715 -9.05 3.25 -34.24
N GLN A 716 -9.59 4.13 -35.09
CA GLN A 716 -10.19 5.40 -34.66
C GLN A 716 -11.49 5.18 -33.87
N ALA A 717 -12.36 4.29 -34.32
CA ALA A 717 -13.60 3.95 -33.62
C ALA A 717 -13.33 3.38 -32.22
N ARG A 718 -12.35 2.46 -32.09
CA ARG A 718 -11.94 1.92 -30.79
C ARG A 718 -11.41 3.01 -29.85
N LEU A 719 -10.62 3.95 -30.36
CA LEU A 719 -10.10 5.06 -29.55
C LEU A 719 -11.21 6.02 -29.08
N GLN A 720 -12.24 6.24 -29.90
CA GLN A 720 -13.41 7.03 -29.51
C GLN A 720 -14.22 6.34 -28.41
N LEU A 721 -14.53 5.04 -28.57
CA LEU A 721 -15.22 4.24 -27.55
C LEU A 721 -14.42 4.17 -26.24
N GLU A 722 -13.10 4.02 -26.30
CA GLU A 722 -12.24 4.03 -25.11
C GLU A 722 -12.29 5.38 -24.36
N LEU A 723 -12.27 6.51 -25.09
CA LEU A 723 -12.39 7.85 -24.51
C LEU A 723 -13.78 8.10 -23.91
N GLU A 724 -14.84 7.59 -24.53
CA GLU A 724 -16.21 7.69 -24.03
C GLU A 724 -16.41 6.82 -22.78
N ARG A 725 -15.94 5.57 -22.80
CA ARG A 725 -15.93 4.68 -21.62
C ARG A 725 -15.21 5.32 -20.43
N ARG A 726 -14.03 5.91 -20.65
CA ARG A 726 -13.28 6.63 -19.59
C ARG A 726 -14.04 7.83 -19.02
N ARG A 727 -14.89 8.50 -19.81
CA ARG A 727 -15.77 9.58 -19.32
C ARG A 727 -16.90 9.03 -18.46
N GLN A 728 -17.57 7.97 -18.90
CA GLN A 728 -18.64 7.34 -18.12
C GLN A 728 -18.11 6.72 -16.82
N GLU A 729 -16.93 6.08 -16.84
CA GLU A 729 -16.28 5.56 -15.63
C GLU A 729 -15.92 6.68 -14.63
N ALA A 730 -15.56 7.88 -15.10
CA ALA A 730 -15.36 9.05 -14.23
C ALA A 730 -16.67 9.61 -13.64
N ILE A 731 -17.78 9.51 -14.37
CA ILE A 731 -19.12 9.89 -13.87
C ILE A 731 -19.60 8.88 -12.81
N LEU A 732 -19.43 7.58 -13.06
CA LEU A 732 -19.75 6.51 -12.11
C LEU A 732 -18.95 6.65 -10.79
N GLU A 733 -17.67 6.98 -10.89
CA GLU A 733 -16.79 7.22 -9.73
C GLU A 733 -17.26 8.42 -8.87
N GLU A 734 -17.82 9.47 -9.49
CA GLU A 734 -18.38 10.62 -8.78
C GLU A 734 -19.73 10.27 -8.11
N LEU A 735 -20.60 9.53 -8.81
CA LEU A 735 -21.85 9.01 -8.23
C LEU A 735 -21.58 8.10 -7.02
N ARG A 736 -20.57 7.23 -7.09
CA ARG A 736 -20.15 6.37 -5.99
C ARG A 736 -19.67 7.14 -4.77
N LYS A 737 -18.92 8.22 -4.95
CA LYS A 737 -18.51 9.11 -3.83
C LYS A 737 -19.71 9.77 -3.16
N GLN A 738 -20.68 10.22 -3.95
CA GLN A 738 -21.93 10.81 -3.43
C GLN A 738 -22.75 9.76 -2.65
N GLN A 739 -22.88 8.55 -3.19
CA GLN A 739 -23.55 7.44 -2.53
C GLN A 739 -22.83 7.01 -1.24
N GLU A 740 -21.50 6.92 -1.25
CA GLU A 740 -20.72 6.54 -0.07
C GLU A 740 -20.84 7.58 1.05
N ALA A 741 -20.80 8.87 0.73
CA ALA A 741 -21.01 9.95 1.69
C ALA A 741 -22.42 9.89 2.33
N LEU A 742 -23.46 9.63 1.53
CA LEU A 742 -24.82 9.41 2.03
C LEU A 742 -24.95 8.12 2.86
N ALA A 743 -24.28 7.04 2.47
CA ALA A 743 -24.26 5.78 3.21
C ALA A 743 -23.47 5.88 4.53
N GLU A 744 -22.41 6.69 4.59
CA GLU A 744 -21.69 7.00 5.82
C GLU A 744 -22.55 7.87 6.76
N ALA A 745 -23.24 8.88 6.23
CA ALA A 745 -24.22 9.68 6.98
C ALA A 745 -25.35 8.79 7.55
N ARG A 746 -25.90 7.86 6.75
CA ARG A 746 -26.92 6.89 7.18
C ARG A 746 -26.38 5.93 8.25
N ARG A 747 -25.13 5.46 8.14
CA ARG A 747 -24.48 4.62 9.17
C ARG A 747 -24.31 5.39 10.49
N LYS A 748 -23.83 6.64 10.44
CA LYS A 748 -23.73 7.53 11.62
C LYS A 748 -25.11 7.76 12.26
N GLU A 749 -26.14 7.97 11.45
CA GLU A 749 -27.52 8.13 11.94
C GLU A 749 -28.07 6.83 12.55
N GLN A 750 -27.84 5.66 11.95
CA GLN A 750 -28.23 4.37 12.51
C GLN A 750 -27.56 4.08 13.85
N VAL A 751 -26.27 4.38 14.01
CA VAL A 751 -25.57 4.27 15.30
C VAL A 751 -26.20 5.20 16.35
N ASN A 752 -26.55 6.43 15.98
CA ASN A 752 -27.24 7.36 16.88
C ASN A 752 -28.66 6.86 17.25
N GLN A 753 -29.41 6.27 16.31
CA GLN A 753 -30.71 5.63 16.59
C GLN A 753 -30.56 4.44 17.54
N MET A 754 -29.53 3.61 17.38
CA MET A 754 -29.24 2.49 18.29
C MET A 754 -28.89 3.01 19.69
N LYS A 755 -28.03 4.04 19.81
CA LYS A 755 -27.72 4.70 21.09
C LYS A 755 -28.99 5.25 21.77
N LEU A 756 -29.83 5.99 21.05
CA LEU A 756 -31.08 6.55 21.56
C LEU A 756 -32.07 5.47 22.02
N ARG A 757 -32.10 4.31 21.34
CA ARG A 757 -32.86 3.13 21.79
C ARG A 757 -32.27 2.52 23.06
N SER A 758 -30.95 2.36 23.17
CA SER A 758 -30.30 1.83 24.38
C SER A 758 -30.41 2.75 25.60
N MET A 759 -30.56 4.06 25.41
CA MET A 759 -30.80 5.01 26.50
C MET A 759 -32.20 4.88 27.12
N GLY A 760 -33.13 4.14 26.50
CA GLY A 760 -34.45 3.82 27.07
C GLY A 760 -35.42 4.99 27.28
N VAL A 761 -35.07 6.20 26.84
CA VAL A 761 -35.80 7.46 27.14
C VAL A 761 -37.22 7.47 26.56
N CYS A 762 -37.48 6.74 25.47
CA CYS A 762 -38.81 6.56 24.91
C CYS A 762 -39.33 5.14 25.19
N VAL A 763 -40.23 5.01 26.16
CA VAL A 763 -40.85 3.74 26.58
C VAL A 763 -41.63 3.06 25.44
N GLN A 764 -42.14 3.84 24.49
CA GLN A 764 -42.91 3.36 23.33
C GLN A 764 -42.03 2.94 22.13
N GLY A 765 -40.70 3.06 22.22
CA GLY A 765 -39.77 2.61 21.16
C GLY A 765 -39.84 3.39 19.84
N TYR A 766 -40.50 4.56 19.81
CA TYR A 766 -40.64 5.39 18.62
C TYR A 766 -39.27 5.75 18.00
N GLN A 767 -39.26 5.87 16.66
CA GLN A 767 -38.11 6.37 15.91
C GLN A 767 -37.77 7.81 16.33
N TRP A 768 -36.49 8.18 16.30
CA TRP A 768 -36.06 9.53 16.60
C TRP A 768 -35.80 10.31 15.31
N HIS A 769 -36.03 11.62 15.33
CA HIS A 769 -35.77 12.53 14.22
C HIS A 769 -34.79 13.61 14.68
N LYS A 770 -33.79 13.93 13.85
CA LYS A 770 -32.76 14.91 14.18
C LYS A 770 -33.30 16.33 14.04
N GLN A 771 -33.01 17.16 15.03
CA GLN A 771 -33.38 18.58 15.12
C GLN A 771 -32.15 19.42 15.50
N SER A 772 -32.29 20.74 15.58
CA SER A 772 -31.20 21.64 15.98
C SER A 772 -30.77 21.40 17.43
N GLY A 773 -29.58 20.79 17.61
CA GLY A 773 -28.97 20.52 18.93
C GLY A 773 -29.42 19.24 19.61
N GLY A 774 -30.11 18.33 18.92
CA GLY A 774 -30.52 17.04 19.48
C GLY A 774 -31.47 16.22 18.61
N TYR A 775 -32.15 15.26 19.24
CA TYR A 775 -33.05 14.32 18.63
C TYR A 775 -34.40 14.29 19.37
N ARG A 776 -35.50 14.26 18.61
CA ARG A 776 -36.88 14.17 19.12
C ARG A 776 -37.55 12.85 18.72
N CYS A 777 -38.26 12.23 19.65
CA CYS A 777 -39.06 11.02 19.43
C CYS A 777 -40.24 11.31 18.47
N ALA A 778 -40.63 10.34 17.61
CA ALA A 778 -41.67 10.51 16.59
C ALA A 778 -43.10 10.81 17.12
N GLY A 779 -43.38 10.52 18.40
CA GLY A 779 -44.59 10.95 19.13
C GLY A 779 -44.53 12.39 19.67
N GLY A 780 -43.34 13.01 19.67
CA GLY A 780 -43.09 14.42 20.02
C GLY A 780 -42.72 14.69 21.48
N ALA A 781 -43.11 13.81 22.41
CA ALA A 781 -42.98 14.04 23.86
C ALA A 781 -41.54 14.00 24.42
N HIS A 782 -40.64 13.20 23.82
CA HIS A 782 -39.29 12.97 24.36
C HIS A 782 -38.20 13.67 23.53
N TRP A 783 -37.20 14.25 24.21
CA TRP A 783 -36.08 15.00 23.63
C TRP A 783 -34.75 14.58 24.27
N VAL A 784 -33.70 14.45 23.47
CA VAL A 784 -32.32 14.17 23.90
C VAL A 784 -31.38 15.14 23.19
N SER A 785 -30.49 15.82 23.91
CA SER A 785 -29.54 16.75 23.29
C SER A 785 -28.31 16.04 22.70
N ASP A 786 -27.66 16.66 21.70
CA ASP A 786 -26.43 16.12 21.10
C ASP A 786 -25.32 15.88 22.15
N GLY A 787 -25.25 16.74 23.19
CA GLY A 787 -24.32 16.59 24.30
C GLY A 787 -24.59 15.35 25.19
N GLN A 788 -25.86 15.01 25.42
CA GLN A 788 -26.24 13.78 26.15
C GLN A 788 -25.89 12.52 25.34
N LEU A 789 -26.06 12.57 24.01
CA LEU A 789 -25.69 11.52 23.06
C LEU A 789 -24.16 11.25 22.99
N GLY A 790 -23.34 12.28 23.19
CA GLY A 790 -21.88 12.20 23.19
C GLY A 790 -21.25 11.82 24.54
N SER A 791 -22.01 11.86 25.63
CA SER A 791 -21.52 11.64 27.01
C SER A 791 -21.75 10.21 27.53
N SER A 792 -22.09 9.26 26.65
CA SER A 792 -22.50 7.86 26.94
C SER A 792 -21.81 6.83 26.05
#